data_AF-A0A7C2IZK4-F1
#
_entry.id   AF-A0A7C2IZK4-F1
#
_cell.length_a   1.000
_cell.length_b   1.000
_cell.length_c   1.000
_cell.angle_alpha   90.00
_cell.angle_beta   90.00
_cell.angle_gamma   90.00
#
_symmetry.space_group_name_H-M   'P 1'
#
loop_
_entity.id
_entity.type
_entity.pdbx_description
1 polymer ?
#
loop_
_entity_poly.entity_id
_entity_poly.type
_entity_poly.pdbx_seq_one_letter_code
_entity_poly.pdbx_strand_id
1 'polypeptide(L)'
;MRAITKYLLAAISALVIPQSAHLSPLETSASKPQMKPAAIDHAHLNEAVSLHAAGRGNPYINLSDGRDMITGYDGPVELVEALEQNRAKPLSLASADFDEDGVADLVSGYAGPGGGIITLHRGNVDSIYPNAPEAKQRQAEGAFTDSPFLSPARVFLVAESADYLASGDFDGDSHWDVVAAAQGGDRLYLLSGDGKGGFSDAKGISLPGRVTALTVGEINRRDGLDDLAVGIMEENGPKALVFEGPEGALRSSPEAFDLPAEATAMALGRLDDEYTYDLAVAAGHELVIVHGRDRKLSLDEIRRAEARPAVLNTESFSFRIQSLALGDFTSSQDSDIALLGEDGKVYLLSREESSSKAGQNAGQTNNRWTIKRLAEGNGSEFAHLVAVRVSSMPLDNVAIVDATRQQVEILVDGNAPGRSVGKASRTDATGSIISAALRAEGEPVAMLPMRLNSDALSDLVILQSGPGGLSVALTQPQAIFTVTNTNDTGAGSLREAISLANANAGADRIRFDIPGAGPHTIRPAFRLPVITSPVNIDGTTQPGFAGRPIIELAGAITDGPADGLVIEAGNSTVQGLAVNGFSRAGSPPTGLGIWLRLQGGNVVEGNFIGANLAGTAAAGNGGHGVQISGPSNNNRIGGTAEPARNIVSGNGFSGIIITVENTNRPTGNRILGNFIGTDVTGTQPLRNGARGVLISDSPGNTIGGTTAGARNIISGNGGDVESFSGVILSSRNAEGNLLQGNYIGTDVTGTRAVANFNEGVFVLDAASMNTIGGTTEAARNVISGNGVSPDPIVGSGIKIRDSATTGNLVQGNYIGTDASGTRSIENREGILVRLAINNTIGGAVTGARNIISGNQRQGVNIINGARGNQVQGNFIGTDITGKLPLPNRLNGLGIVQSPGNSIGGLEAGTRNLISGNGGHGISIGIGLIDPDSREALIGQSDVTVRGNYIGTDINRELPLSNSACGIFVEVESLASRIEENVIAFNRQAGIRIPNAPGNLGDPVRIRLVKNLIFSNDGLGIDLGEIGVTENDRLDGDRGANEQQNFPELSSATTSIITTSNTGRLAPAAITTITVTFNSTPNSRFSMQFFFASACPSEGPQSITFQPILLPEKEVTTDGNGDASFTYSFELPPGITTGFVNALASSLDDNTSEFSRCLMVASPVPVPQINSVSKSGKKKLLVEGANFDNGARILVNGAVQKTAFESSARLIGKKAGKIIKAGDRVKVRNSDGTESAEFIYTP
;
A
#
# COMPACT_ATOMS: atom_id res chain seq x y z
N MET A 1 -2.11 45.91 -30.03
CA MET A 1 -1.48 47.01 -30.79
C MET A 1 -0.54 47.75 -29.82
N ARG A 2 0.75 47.99 -30.03
CA ARG A 2 1.77 47.57 -31.02
C ARG A 2 3.11 47.55 -30.24
N ALA A 3 4.08 46.66 -30.46
CA ALA A 3 4.15 45.41 -31.23
C ALA A 3 5.48 44.69 -30.88
N ILE A 4 5.59 43.38 -31.16
CA ILE A 4 6.79 42.66 -31.70
C ILE A 4 8.13 42.77 -30.93
N THR A 5 8.91 41.73 -30.61
CA THR A 5 8.80 40.25 -30.69
C THR A 5 10.07 39.67 -30.03
N LYS A 6 9.96 38.65 -29.18
CA LYS A 6 10.88 37.47 -29.19
C LYS A 6 10.46 36.37 -28.20
N TYR A 7 10.44 35.14 -28.72
CA TYR A 7 10.26 33.83 -28.07
C TYR A 7 8.89 33.54 -27.44
N LEU A 8 8.14 32.70 -28.15
CA LEU A 8 6.79 32.22 -27.86
C LEU A 8 6.74 30.70 -28.13
N LEU A 9 6.09 29.97 -27.22
CA LEU A 9 5.43 28.66 -27.34
C LEU A 9 6.00 27.55 -28.26
N ALA A 10 6.32 26.43 -27.62
CA ALA A 10 5.93 25.07 -28.00
C ALA A 10 5.45 24.37 -26.69
N ALA A 11 4.47 23.46 -26.64
CA ALA A 11 3.53 22.96 -27.65
C ALA A 11 2.26 22.42 -26.93
N ILE A 12 1.07 22.56 -27.53
CA ILE A 12 -0.16 21.82 -27.17
C ILE A 12 -0.96 21.50 -28.45
N SER A 13 -1.50 20.28 -28.51
CA SER A 13 -2.53 19.76 -29.44
C SER A 13 -2.24 19.76 -30.95
N ALA A 14 -1.98 18.56 -31.49
CA ALA A 14 -3.03 17.72 -32.13
C ALA A 14 -2.40 16.74 -33.13
N LEU A 15 -2.86 15.49 -33.15
CA LEU A 15 -2.77 14.66 -34.36
C LEU A 15 -3.94 13.69 -34.47
N VAL A 16 -4.83 13.96 -35.44
CA VAL A 16 -5.75 13.00 -36.04
C VAL A 16 -5.17 12.63 -37.41
N ILE A 17 -5.26 11.36 -37.79
CA ILE A 17 -4.71 10.80 -39.02
C ILE A 17 -5.53 11.29 -40.23
N PRO A 18 -4.92 11.51 -41.41
CA PRO A 18 -5.29 10.66 -42.55
C PRO A 18 -4.11 10.19 -43.44
N GLN A 19 -4.42 9.20 -44.26
CA GLN A 19 -3.55 8.30 -45.03
C GLN A 19 -2.70 8.91 -46.17
N SER A 20 -1.72 8.08 -46.59
CA SER A 20 -1.27 7.82 -47.97
C SER A 20 -0.22 8.72 -48.64
N ALA A 21 0.93 8.10 -48.97
CA ALA A 21 1.75 8.45 -50.13
C ALA A 21 2.57 7.22 -50.58
N HIS A 22 2.53 6.89 -51.88
CA HIS A 22 3.31 5.79 -52.47
C HIS A 22 4.82 6.07 -52.49
N LEU A 23 5.62 5.05 -52.19
CA LEU A 23 6.98 4.90 -52.75
C LEU A 23 7.20 3.46 -53.22
N SER A 24 7.71 3.32 -54.45
CA SER A 24 7.98 2.05 -55.13
C SER A 24 9.35 1.48 -54.78
N PRO A 25 9.52 0.17 -54.53
CA PRO A 25 10.82 -0.47 -54.39
C PRO A 25 11.44 -0.84 -55.74
N LEU A 26 12.77 -0.76 -55.85
CA LEU A 26 13.52 -1.35 -56.97
C LEU A 26 13.63 -2.87 -56.80
N GLU A 27 13.54 -3.60 -57.91
CA GLU A 27 13.80 -5.04 -57.96
C GLU A 27 15.30 -5.37 -57.91
N THR A 28 15.66 -6.39 -57.14
CA THR A 28 16.77 -7.30 -57.50
C THR A 28 16.36 -8.73 -57.17
N SER A 29 16.39 -9.61 -58.17
CA SER A 29 15.86 -10.97 -58.07
C SER A 29 16.86 -11.99 -57.50
N ALA A 30 16.42 -12.81 -56.56
CA ALA A 30 17.00 -14.13 -56.29
C ALA A 30 15.89 -15.09 -55.81
N SER A 31 15.55 -16.07 -56.65
CA SER A 31 14.44 -17.00 -56.40
C SER A 31 14.78 -18.08 -55.36
N LYS A 32 13.99 -18.16 -54.29
CA LYS A 32 13.75 -19.38 -53.51
C LYS A 32 12.23 -19.54 -53.31
N PRO A 33 11.70 -20.77 -53.28
CA PRO A 33 10.25 -21.01 -53.31
C PRO A 33 9.57 -20.51 -52.05
N GLN A 34 8.40 -19.89 -52.23
CA GLN A 34 7.55 -19.40 -51.14
C GLN A 34 6.92 -20.56 -50.38
N MET A 35 7.05 -20.53 -49.05
CA MET A 35 5.93 -20.66 -48.12
C MET A 35 6.24 -19.76 -46.92
N LYS A 36 5.74 -18.52 -46.95
CA LYS A 36 5.40 -17.82 -45.71
C LYS A 36 4.02 -18.34 -45.30
N PRO A 37 3.76 -18.66 -44.03
CA PRO A 37 2.40 -18.67 -43.51
C PRO A 37 1.76 -17.32 -43.83
N ALA A 38 0.49 -17.31 -44.22
CA ALA A 38 -0.26 -16.06 -44.25
C ALA A 38 -0.35 -15.54 -42.81
N ALA A 39 -0.11 -14.25 -42.58
CA ALA A 39 -0.43 -13.67 -41.29
C ALA A 39 -1.93 -13.86 -41.05
N ILE A 40 -2.27 -14.47 -39.92
CA ILE A 40 -3.66 -14.64 -39.49
C ILE A 40 -4.10 -13.27 -38.95
N ASP A 41 -4.73 -12.47 -39.81
CA ASP A 41 -5.11 -11.08 -39.49
C ASP A 41 -6.03 -10.98 -38.26
N HIS A 42 -6.78 -12.04 -37.92
CA HIS A 42 -7.63 -12.12 -36.72
C HIS A 42 -7.57 -13.49 -36.06
N ALA A 43 -7.40 -13.50 -34.73
CA ALA A 43 -7.56 -14.72 -33.92
C ALA A 43 -8.99 -15.24 -34.05
N HIS A 44 -9.11 -16.57 -34.07
CA HIS A 44 -10.39 -17.29 -34.13
C HIS A 44 -10.25 -18.68 -33.52
N LEU A 45 -11.38 -19.26 -33.11
CA LEU A 45 -11.43 -20.67 -32.70
C LEU A 45 -11.51 -21.58 -33.94
N ASN A 46 -10.80 -22.70 -33.91
CA ASN A 46 -10.77 -23.69 -34.99
C ASN A 46 -12.18 -24.27 -35.27
N GLU A 47 -12.44 -24.66 -36.52
CA GLU A 47 -13.68 -25.39 -36.89
C GLU A 47 -13.72 -26.79 -36.26
N ALA A 48 -12.56 -27.44 -36.12
CA ALA A 48 -12.41 -28.72 -35.46
C ALA A 48 -12.54 -28.60 -33.93
N VAL A 49 -13.09 -29.65 -33.30
CA VAL A 49 -13.18 -29.80 -31.84
C VAL A 49 -11.94 -30.54 -31.35
N SER A 50 -11.23 -29.97 -30.39
CA SER A 50 -10.07 -30.59 -29.71
C SER A 50 -10.37 -31.03 -28.28
N LEU A 51 -11.55 -30.66 -27.74
CA LEU A 51 -12.10 -31.12 -26.46
C LEU A 51 -13.58 -31.49 -26.63
N HIS A 52 -13.91 -32.77 -26.61
CA HIS A 52 -15.29 -33.23 -26.67
C HIS A 52 -15.92 -33.19 -25.27
N ALA A 53 -17.02 -32.44 -25.11
CA ALA A 53 -17.77 -32.36 -23.87
C ALA A 53 -18.64 -33.63 -23.68
N ALA A 54 -18.00 -34.71 -23.25
CA ALA A 54 -18.59 -36.03 -23.07
C ALA A 54 -19.41 -36.10 -21.78
N GLY A 55 -20.73 -36.21 -21.91
CA GLY A 55 -21.61 -36.27 -20.75
C GLY A 55 -21.61 -34.95 -19.97
N ARG A 56 -21.91 -33.83 -20.66
CA ARG A 56 -22.21 -32.54 -20.03
C ARG A 56 -23.07 -32.77 -18.80
N GLY A 57 -22.67 -32.24 -17.64
CA GLY A 57 -23.33 -32.40 -16.33
C GLY A 57 -24.68 -31.67 -16.23
N ASN A 58 -25.40 -31.61 -17.35
CA ASN A 58 -26.69 -31.01 -17.58
C ASN A 58 -27.70 -31.50 -16.51
N PRO A 59 -28.36 -30.59 -15.77
CA PRO A 59 -28.46 -29.15 -16.05
C PRO A 59 -27.33 -28.25 -15.51
N TYR A 60 -26.41 -28.74 -14.68
CA TYR A 60 -25.55 -27.89 -13.86
C TYR A 60 -24.24 -27.46 -14.53
N ILE A 61 -23.64 -28.30 -15.36
CA ILE A 61 -22.47 -27.95 -16.21
C ILE A 61 -22.92 -27.96 -17.67
N ASN A 62 -22.78 -26.82 -18.34
CA ASN A 62 -23.06 -26.65 -19.76
C ASN A 62 -21.89 -25.94 -20.45
N LEU A 63 -20.88 -26.73 -20.81
CA LEU A 63 -19.75 -26.25 -21.60
C LEU A 63 -20.00 -26.53 -23.09
N SER A 64 -19.47 -25.66 -23.94
CA SER A 64 -19.27 -25.95 -25.36
C SER A 64 -18.31 -27.14 -25.51
N ASP A 65 -18.31 -27.73 -26.70
CA ASP A 65 -17.10 -28.46 -27.11
C ASP A 65 -15.95 -27.44 -27.22
N GLY A 66 -14.77 -27.80 -26.75
CA GLY A 66 -13.61 -26.92 -26.77
C GLY A 66 -12.88 -26.98 -28.11
N ARG A 67 -12.35 -25.84 -28.51
CA ARG A 67 -11.73 -25.61 -29.82
C ARG A 67 -10.36 -25.00 -29.64
N ASP A 68 -9.43 -25.37 -30.51
CA ASP A 68 -8.11 -24.77 -30.51
C ASP A 68 -8.17 -23.31 -30.96
N MET A 69 -7.37 -22.49 -30.29
CA MET A 69 -7.22 -21.07 -30.58
C MET A 69 -6.16 -20.91 -31.68
N ILE A 70 -6.57 -20.32 -32.80
CA ILE A 70 -5.73 -20.08 -33.98
C ILE A 70 -5.28 -18.62 -33.98
N THR A 71 -3.97 -18.39 -33.83
CA THR A 71 -3.35 -17.06 -33.80
C THR A 71 -2.04 -17.02 -34.59
N GLY A 72 -1.57 -15.83 -34.95
CA GLY A 72 -0.17 -15.61 -35.30
C GLY A 72 0.68 -15.38 -34.05
N TYR A 73 1.99 -15.60 -34.15
CA TYR A 73 2.94 -15.30 -33.07
C TYR A 73 3.88 -14.15 -33.46
N ASP A 74 4.18 -13.26 -32.52
CA ASP A 74 5.15 -12.17 -32.69
C ASP A 74 6.26 -12.27 -31.64
N GLY A 75 7.52 -12.30 -32.09
CA GLY A 75 8.68 -12.51 -31.23
C GLY A 75 9.90 -13.09 -31.98
N PRO A 76 10.90 -13.61 -31.25
CA PRO A 76 12.12 -14.15 -31.86
C PRO A 76 11.83 -15.35 -32.77
N VAL A 77 12.32 -15.29 -34.01
CA VAL A 77 12.00 -16.25 -35.09
C VAL A 77 12.20 -17.71 -34.68
N GLU A 78 13.29 -18.03 -33.97
CA GLU A 78 13.59 -19.41 -33.55
C GLU A 78 12.56 -19.98 -32.55
N LEU A 79 11.93 -19.12 -31.74
CA LEU A 79 10.91 -19.49 -30.76
C LEU A 79 9.53 -19.57 -31.41
N VAL A 80 9.22 -18.63 -32.31
CA VAL A 80 8.02 -18.67 -33.16
C VAL A 80 8.02 -19.94 -34.01
N GLU A 81 9.13 -20.27 -34.68
CA GLU A 81 9.29 -21.52 -35.42
C GLU A 81 9.19 -22.77 -34.51
N ALA A 82 9.57 -22.68 -33.24
CA ALA A 82 9.40 -23.79 -32.31
C ALA A 82 7.94 -24.00 -31.90
N LEU A 83 7.16 -22.93 -31.74
CA LEU A 83 5.72 -22.99 -31.47
C LEU A 83 4.94 -23.46 -32.71
N GLU A 84 5.13 -22.81 -33.86
CA GLU A 84 4.44 -23.12 -35.12
C GLU A 84 4.71 -24.55 -35.64
N GLN A 85 5.90 -25.10 -35.37
CA GLN A 85 6.27 -26.46 -35.77
C GLN A 85 6.02 -27.50 -34.67
N ASN A 86 5.35 -27.13 -33.58
CA ASN A 86 5.06 -28.00 -32.42
C ASN A 86 6.31 -28.69 -31.85
N ARG A 87 7.42 -27.93 -31.77
CA ARG A 87 8.70 -28.33 -31.14
C ARG A 87 8.85 -27.77 -29.72
N ALA A 88 7.98 -26.87 -29.30
CA ALA A 88 7.88 -26.39 -27.92
C ALA A 88 6.97 -27.34 -27.12
N LYS A 89 7.46 -27.91 -26.02
CA LYS A 89 6.66 -28.76 -25.13
C LYS A 89 5.88 -27.88 -24.15
N PRO A 90 4.54 -27.90 -24.12
CA PRO A 90 3.75 -27.15 -23.14
C PRO A 90 3.93 -27.67 -21.72
N LEU A 91 3.79 -26.77 -20.73
CA LEU A 91 4.05 -27.05 -19.32
C LEU A 91 3.04 -26.41 -18.36
N SER A 92 2.76 -25.11 -18.49
CA SER A 92 2.08 -24.32 -17.45
C SER A 92 1.24 -23.16 -18.00
N LEU A 93 0.35 -22.63 -17.16
CA LEU A 93 -0.52 -21.48 -17.47
C LEU A 93 -0.58 -20.51 -16.27
N ALA A 94 -0.68 -19.22 -16.55
CA ALA A 94 -1.00 -18.15 -15.59
C ALA A 94 -1.87 -17.07 -16.27
N SER A 95 -2.45 -16.15 -15.51
CA SER A 95 -3.32 -15.09 -16.05
C SER A 95 -3.39 -13.87 -15.15
N ALA A 96 -3.32 -12.71 -15.79
CA ALA A 96 -3.52 -11.39 -15.20
C ALA A 96 -3.94 -10.40 -16.30
N ASP A 97 -4.25 -9.15 -15.93
CA ASP A 97 -4.68 -8.07 -16.82
C ASP A 97 -3.43 -7.29 -17.30
N PHE A 98 -2.53 -7.92 -18.06
CA PHE A 98 -1.16 -7.43 -18.32
C PHE A 98 -1.11 -6.17 -19.21
N ASP A 99 -2.17 -5.86 -19.96
CA ASP A 99 -2.33 -4.59 -20.68
C ASP A 99 -3.34 -3.61 -20.08
N GLU A 100 -3.85 -3.92 -18.87
CA GLU A 100 -4.75 -3.11 -18.06
C GLU A 100 -6.06 -2.67 -18.76
N ASP A 101 -6.51 -3.40 -19.79
CA ASP A 101 -7.77 -3.11 -20.50
C ASP A 101 -9.03 -3.53 -19.73
N GLY A 102 -8.86 -4.37 -18.70
CA GLY A 102 -9.90 -4.83 -17.81
C GLY A 102 -10.41 -6.26 -18.06
N VAL A 103 -9.84 -6.95 -19.04
CA VAL A 103 -10.01 -8.40 -19.28
C VAL A 103 -8.71 -9.13 -18.96
N ALA A 104 -8.83 -10.34 -18.43
CA ALA A 104 -7.65 -11.13 -18.09
C ALA A 104 -7.01 -11.72 -19.36
N ASP A 105 -5.71 -11.46 -19.54
CA ASP A 105 -4.86 -12.09 -20.54
C ASP A 105 -4.41 -13.48 -20.06
N LEU A 106 -3.90 -14.29 -20.97
CA LEU A 106 -3.33 -15.60 -20.67
C LEU A 106 -1.83 -15.64 -20.98
N VAL A 107 -1.05 -16.15 -20.03
CA VAL A 107 0.36 -16.50 -20.23
C VAL A 107 0.54 -18.01 -20.21
N SER A 108 1.24 -18.56 -21.21
CA SER A 108 1.51 -20.00 -21.34
C SER A 108 3.01 -20.31 -21.35
N GLY A 109 3.41 -21.33 -20.59
CA GLY A 109 4.81 -21.74 -20.40
C GLY A 109 5.16 -23.03 -21.15
N TYR A 110 6.34 -23.05 -21.77
CA TYR A 110 6.85 -24.18 -22.56
C TYR A 110 8.34 -24.44 -22.30
N ALA A 111 8.79 -25.67 -22.56
CA ALA A 111 10.20 -25.98 -22.81
C ALA A 111 10.48 -25.96 -24.32
N GLY A 112 11.48 -25.19 -24.75
CA GLY A 112 11.89 -25.07 -26.14
C GLY A 112 13.32 -25.55 -26.42
N PRO A 113 13.77 -25.51 -27.69
CA PRO A 113 15.09 -26.03 -28.09
C PRO A 113 16.32 -25.28 -27.53
N GLY A 114 16.13 -24.13 -26.88
CA GLY A 114 17.21 -23.25 -26.39
C GLY A 114 16.95 -22.59 -25.03
N GLY A 115 15.99 -23.12 -24.25
CA GLY A 115 15.51 -22.52 -23.01
C GLY A 115 14.00 -22.73 -22.85
N GLY A 116 13.36 -22.03 -21.94
CA GLY A 116 11.90 -21.96 -21.88
C GLY A 116 11.34 -20.89 -22.80
N ILE A 117 10.06 -21.05 -23.16
CA ILE A 117 9.31 -20.07 -23.97
C ILE A 117 8.09 -19.67 -23.16
N ILE A 118 7.76 -18.39 -23.17
CA ILE A 118 6.56 -17.81 -22.57
C ILE A 118 5.77 -17.15 -23.71
N THR A 119 4.48 -17.46 -23.84
CA THR A 119 3.57 -16.74 -24.76
C THR A 119 2.57 -15.91 -23.97
N LEU A 120 2.21 -14.73 -24.49
CA LEU A 120 1.14 -13.88 -23.97
C LEU A 120 0.03 -13.75 -25.03
N HIS A 121 -1.17 -14.19 -24.67
CA HIS A 121 -2.39 -14.07 -25.44
C HIS A 121 -3.27 -13.01 -24.77
N ARG A 122 -3.38 -11.83 -25.40
CA ARG A 122 -4.15 -10.74 -24.82
C ARG A 122 -5.65 -11.04 -24.87
N GLY A 123 -6.35 -10.78 -23.77
CA GLY A 123 -7.80 -10.94 -23.64
C GLY A 123 -8.55 -10.06 -24.63
N ASN A 124 -9.80 -10.40 -24.91
CA ASN A 124 -10.65 -9.62 -25.81
C ASN A 124 -11.84 -8.99 -25.08
N VAL A 125 -11.79 -7.68 -24.85
CA VAL A 125 -12.91 -6.88 -24.32
C VAL A 125 -14.22 -7.12 -25.08
N ASP A 126 -14.15 -7.36 -26.39
CA ASP A 126 -15.33 -7.58 -27.23
C ASP A 126 -16.03 -8.92 -26.98
N SER A 127 -15.35 -9.96 -26.47
CA SER A 127 -15.99 -11.24 -26.14
C SER A 127 -16.81 -11.14 -24.85
N ILE A 128 -16.41 -10.27 -23.93
CA ILE A 128 -17.13 -9.97 -22.69
C ILE A 128 -18.26 -8.96 -22.93
N TYR A 129 -17.98 -7.87 -23.67
CA TYR A 129 -18.90 -6.75 -23.87
C TYR A 129 -19.24 -6.51 -25.37
N PRO A 130 -19.81 -7.50 -26.10
CA PRO A 130 -20.05 -7.41 -27.55
C PRO A 130 -21.05 -6.31 -27.97
N ASN A 131 -21.73 -5.70 -27.01
CA ASN A 131 -22.67 -4.60 -27.21
C ASN A 131 -22.11 -3.21 -26.82
N ALA A 132 -20.87 -3.12 -26.36
CA ALA A 132 -20.21 -1.84 -26.06
C ALA A 132 -20.10 -0.94 -27.31
N PRO A 133 -20.01 0.40 -27.16
CA PRO A 133 -19.85 1.31 -28.29
C PRO A 133 -18.67 0.96 -29.21
N GLU A 134 -17.53 0.61 -28.62
CA GLU A 134 -16.28 0.27 -29.30
C GLU A 134 -16.41 -1.07 -30.05
N ALA A 135 -17.04 -2.07 -29.43
CA ALA A 135 -17.36 -3.35 -30.06
C ALA A 135 -18.28 -3.15 -31.28
N LYS A 136 -19.33 -2.34 -31.15
CA LYS A 136 -20.26 -2.02 -32.24
C LYS A 136 -19.59 -1.20 -33.36
N GLN A 137 -18.62 -0.35 -33.02
CA GLN A 137 -17.79 0.33 -34.02
C GLN A 137 -16.93 -0.69 -34.78
N ARG A 138 -16.20 -1.58 -34.08
CA ARG A 138 -15.41 -2.65 -34.71
C ARG A 138 -16.25 -3.59 -35.57
N GLN A 139 -17.50 -3.89 -35.17
CA GLN A 139 -18.45 -4.65 -35.99
C GLN A 139 -18.81 -3.91 -37.29
N ALA A 140 -19.08 -2.61 -37.23
CA ALA A 140 -19.38 -1.78 -38.40
C ALA A 140 -18.18 -1.60 -39.34
N GLU A 141 -16.96 -1.63 -38.80
CA GLU A 141 -15.70 -1.54 -39.54
C GLU A 141 -15.18 -2.90 -40.06
N GLY A 142 -15.78 -4.01 -39.63
CA GLY A 142 -15.37 -5.37 -40.00
C GLY A 142 -14.11 -5.88 -39.27
N ALA A 143 -13.72 -5.22 -38.17
CA ALA A 143 -12.53 -5.53 -37.37
C ALA A 143 -12.84 -6.30 -36.06
N PHE A 144 -14.12 -6.57 -35.77
CA PHE A 144 -14.57 -7.34 -34.60
C PHE A 144 -14.23 -8.83 -34.74
N THR A 145 -13.78 -9.45 -33.66
CA THR A 145 -13.67 -10.91 -33.50
C THR A 145 -14.37 -11.34 -32.22
N ASP A 146 -15.03 -12.50 -32.26
CA ASP A 146 -15.62 -13.19 -31.10
C ASP A 146 -14.63 -14.12 -30.39
N SER A 147 -13.39 -14.22 -30.89
CA SER A 147 -12.29 -14.92 -30.23
C SER A 147 -12.05 -14.38 -28.81
N PRO A 148 -11.94 -15.23 -27.77
CA PRO A 148 -11.59 -14.82 -26.42
C PRO A 148 -10.25 -14.09 -26.27
N PHE A 149 -9.33 -14.32 -27.21
CA PHE A 149 -8.00 -13.73 -27.24
C PHE A 149 -7.71 -13.07 -28.59
N LEU A 150 -6.86 -12.04 -28.57
CA LEU A 150 -6.43 -11.27 -29.74
C LEU A 150 -5.21 -11.90 -30.46
N SER A 151 -4.97 -11.47 -31.70
CA SER A 151 -3.80 -11.87 -32.53
C SER A 151 -2.93 -10.64 -32.84
N PRO A 152 -1.59 -10.80 -32.96
CA PRO A 152 -0.80 -11.99 -32.63
C PRO A 152 -0.58 -12.14 -31.13
N ALA A 153 -0.28 -13.36 -30.69
CA ALA A 153 0.25 -13.63 -29.36
C ALA A 153 1.75 -13.29 -29.29
N ARG A 154 2.20 -12.65 -28.22
CA ARG A 154 3.61 -12.24 -28.05
C ARG A 154 4.44 -13.39 -27.48
N VAL A 155 5.70 -13.51 -27.90
CA VAL A 155 6.60 -14.61 -27.51
C VAL A 155 7.88 -14.09 -26.87
N PHE A 156 8.18 -14.60 -25.68
CA PHE A 156 9.31 -14.21 -24.83
C PHE A 156 10.21 -15.41 -24.51
N LEU A 157 11.49 -15.14 -24.28
CA LEU A 157 12.51 -16.14 -23.90
C LEU A 157 12.73 -16.15 -22.39
N VAL A 158 12.85 -17.34 -21.80
CA VAL A 158 13.39 -17.53 -20.45
C VAL A 158 14.48 -18.61 -20.49
N ALA A 159 15.48 -18.52 -19.61
CA ALA A 159 16.72 -19.31 -19.74
C ALA A 159 16.53 -20.83 -19.50
N GLU A 160 15.56 -21.20 -18.67
CA GLU A 160 15.21 -22.59 -18.32
C GLU A 160 13.72 -22.83 -18.60
N SER A 161 13.25 -24.07 -18.52
CA SER A 161 11.84 -24.42 -18.75
C SER A 161 10.89 -23.67 -17.81
N ALA A 162 9.75 -23.22 -18.34
CA ALA A 162 8.69 -22.60 -17.54
C ALA A 162 7.75 -23.70 -16.97
N ASP A 163 8.28 -24.58 -16.13
CA ASP A 163 7.50 -25.65 -15.49
C ASP A 163 6.48 -25.10 -14.48
N TYR A 164 6.86 -24.02 -13.78
CA TYR A 164 5.96 -23.20 -12.97
C TYR A 164 5.85 -21.80 -13.55
N LEU A 165 4.63 -21.26 -13.55
CA LEU A 165 4.32 -19.86 -13.85
C LEU A 165 3.40 -19.30 -12.76
N ALA A 166 3.61 -18.04 -12.41
CA ALA A 166 2.73 -17.24 -11.58
C ALA A 166 2.72 -15.78 -12.06
N SER A 167 1.69 -15.05 -11.66
CA SER A 167 1.49 -13.64 -12.00
C SER A 167 1.02 -12.84 -10.78
N GLY A 168 1.50 -11.60 -10.66
CA GLY A 168 1.30 -10.72 -9.51
C GLY A 168 2.18 -9.47 -9.64
N ASP A 169 1.96 -8.44 -8.83
CA ASP A 169 2.86 -7.27 -8.71
C ASP A 169 4.03 -7.63 -7.77
N PHE A 170 5.01 -8.37 -8.31
CA PHE A 170 6.07 -8.98 -7.50
C PHE A 170 7.23 -8.03 -7.22
N ASP A 171 7.37 -6.97 -8.00
CA ASP A 171 8.36 -5.91 -7.76
C ASP A 171 7.79 -4.57 -7.28
N GLY A 172 6.47 -4.43 -7.11
CA GLY A 172 5.83 -3.30 -6.44
C GLY A 172 5.74 -2.04 -7.30
N ASP A 173 5.74 -2.18 -8.62
CA ASP A 173 5.65 -1.06 -9.57
C ASP A 173 4.20 -0.71 -9.97
N SER A 174 3.22 -1.51 -9.54
CA SER A 174 1.78 -1.47 -9.86
C SER A 174 1.36 -2.12 -11.18
N HIS A 175 2.27 -2.77 -11.91
CA HIS A 175 1.95 -3.57 -13.08
C HIS A 175 1.93 -5.08 -12.74
N TRP A 176 1.31 -5.88 -13.61
CA TRP A 176 1.32 -7.34 -13.47
C TRP A 176 2.61 -7.91 -14.03
N ASP A 177 3.35 -8.64 -13.21
CA ASP A 177 4.58 -9.34 -13.59
C ASP A 177 4.32 -10.83 -13.86
N VAL A 178 5.30 -11.50 -14.48
CA VAL A 178 5.36 -12.97 -14.56
C VAL A 178 6.58 -13.48 -13.83
N VAL A 179 6.39 -14.52 -13.00
CA VAL A 179 7.48 -15.31 -12.43
C VAL A 179 7.46 -16.71 -13.05
N ALA A 180 8.58 -17.13 -13.61
CA ALA A 180 8.79 -18.47 -14.16
C ALA A 180 9.87 -19.24 -13.37
N ALA A 181 9.72 -20.55 -13.25
CA ALA A 181 10.74 -21.42 -12.67
C ALA A 181 10.74 -22.81 -13.31
N ALA A 182 11.92 -23.44 -13.38
CA ALA A 182 12.08 -24.80 -13.87
C ALA A 182 11.98 -25.83 -12.74
N GLN A 183 11.37 -26.99 -13.01
CA GLN A 183 11.31 -28.07 -12.03
C GLN A 183 12.71 -28.66 -11.81
N GLY A 184 13.19 -28.57 -10.57
CA GLY A 184 14.57 -28.92 -10.23
C GLY A 184 15.62 -27.85 -10.57
N GLY A 185 15.24 -26.68 -11.10
CA GLY A 185 16.13 -25.53 -11.28
C GLY A 185 16.43 -24.80 -9.97
N ASP A 186 17.49 -23.98 -9.93
CA ASP A 186 17.95 -23.25 -8.73
C ASP A 186 17.55 -21.76 -8.69
N ARG A 187 16.61 -21.35 -9.55
CA ARG A 187 16.23 -19.95 -9.79
C ARG A 187 14.74 -19.74 -10.00
N LEU A 188 14.31 -18.54 -9.62
CA LEU A 188 13.14 -17.87 -10.19
C LEU A 188 13.59 -16.93 -11.31
N TYR A 189 12.74 -16.70 -12.30
CA TYR A 189 12.92 -15.72 -13.36
C TYR A 189 11.76 -14.74 -13.32
N LEU A 190 12.03 -13.50 -12.91
CA LEU A 190 11.06 -12.39 -12.93
C LEU A 190 11.09 -11.69 -14.28
N LEU A 191 9.92 -11.53 -14.90
CA LEU A 191 9.67 -10.74 -16.09
C LEU A 191 8.72 -9.61 -15.70
N SER A 192 9.24 -8.41 -15.43
CA SER A 192 8.43 -7.28 -14.98
C SER A 192 7.53 -6.76 -16.10
N GLY A 193 6.29 -6.40 -15.79
CA GLY A 193 5.31 -5.88 -16.73
C GLY A 193 5.53 -4.42 -17.17
N ASP A 194 4.85 -3.98 -18.23
CA ASP A 194 4.82 -2.57 -18.67
C ASP A 194 3.40 -1.93 -18.67
N GLY A 195 2.41 -2.67 -18.14
CA GLY A 195 0.98 -2.33 -18.14
C GLY A 195 0.37 -2.22 -19.54
N LYS A 196 1.01 -2.79 -20.56
CA LYS A 196 0.61 -2.75 -21.99
C LYS A 196 0.85 -4.10 -22.68
N GLY A 197 0.87 -5.18 -21.91
CA GLY A 197 1.12 -6.55 -22.37
C GLY A 197 2.56 -6.78 -22.86
N GLY A 198 3.52 -5.98 -22.40
CA GLY A 198 4.96 -6.18 -22.61
C GLY A 198 5.67 -6.58 -21.32
N PHE A 199 6.76 -7.33 -21.49
CA PHE A 199 7.62 -7.76 -20.38
C PHE A 199 9.07 -7.32 -20.61
N SER A 200 9.79 -7.07 -19.51
CA SER A 200 11.24 -6.88 -19.51
C SER A 200 12.02 -8.18 -19.77
N ASP A 201 13.33 -8.06 -20.00
CA ASP A 201 14.23 -9.22 -20.03
C ASP A 201 14.19 -10.00 -18.70
N ALA A 202 14.14 -11.34 -18.78
CA ALA A 202 13.98 -12.20 -17.61
C ALA A 202 15.17 -12.11 -16.62
N LYS A 203 14.86 -11.66 -15.39
CA LYS A 203 15.82 -11.47 -14.30
C LYS A 203 15.86 -12.70 -13.40
N GLY A 204 16.98 -13.43 -13.44
CA GLY A 204 17.22 -14.58 -12.57
C GLY A 204 17.48 -14.20 -11.11
N ILE A 205 16.77 -14.85 -10.18
CA ILE A 205 16.90 -14.74 -8.72
C ILE A 205 17.28 -16.12 -8.19
N SER A 206 18.46 -16.25 -7.60
CA SER A 206 18.95 -17.53 -7.07
C SER A 206 18.25 -17.93 -5.78
N LEU A 207 17.93 -19.22 -5.66
CA LEU A 207 17.38 -19.87 -4.49
C LEU A 207 18.46 -20.74 -3.81
N PRO A 208 18.32 -21.06 -2.50
CA PRO A 208 19.28 -21.89 -1.78
C PRO A 208 19.13 -23.40 -2.06
N GLY A 209 18.08 -23.81 -2.77
CA GLY A 209 17.79 -25.19 -3.15
C GLY A 209 17.00 -25.26 -4.46
N ARG A 210 16.82 -26.47 -4.99
CA ARG A 210 16.09 -26.69 -6.25
C ARG A 210 14.57 -26.49 -6.06
N VAL A 211 13.87 -25.94 -7.04
CA VAL A 211 12.41 -25.70 -7.01
C VAL A 211 11.62 -27.01 -7.18
N THR A 212 10.57 -27.19 -6.38
CA THR A 212 9.72 -28.39 -6.33
C THR A 212 8.23 -28.09 -6.35
N ALA A 213 7.83 -26.89 -5.92
CA ALA A 213 6.46 -26.35 -6.03
C ALA A 213 6.49 -24.82 -6.00
N LEU A 214 5.44 -24.16 -6.51
CA LEU A 214 5.29 -22.70 -6.48
C LEU A 214 3.80 -22.34 -6.36
N THR A 215 3.47 -21.31 -5.58
CA THR A 215 2.12 -20.73 -5.50
C THR A 215 2.18 -19.23 -5.20
N VAL A 216 1.10 -18.51 -5.53
CA VAL A 216 0.99 -17.05 -5.46
C VAL A 216 -0.33 -16.62 -4.80
N GLY A 217 -0.31 -15.48 -4.12
CA GLY A 217 -1.45 -14.81 -3.52
C GLY A 217 -1.05 -14.12 -2.23
N GLU A 218 -1.90 -13.26 -1.69
CA GLU A 218 -1.66 -12.64 -0.37
C GLU A 218 -1.52 -13.73 0.72
N ILE A 219 -0.43 -13.73 1.48
CA ILE A 219 -0.30 -14.50 2.73
C ILE A 219 -0.44 -13.52 3.91
N ASN A 220 -0.56 -14.02 5.13
CA ASN A 220 -0.60 -13.17 6.32
C ASN A 220 -1.78 -12.17 6.21
N ARG A 221 -1.57 -10.91 6.58
CA ARG A 221 -2.55 -9.85 6.41
C ARG A 221 -2.42 -9.20 5.03
N ARG A 222 -3.52 -9.30 4.30
CA ARG A 222 -3.81 -8.62 3.03
C ARG A 222 -3.39 -7.15 3.01
N ASP A 223 -2.67 -6.75 1.97
CA ASP A 223 -2.24 -5.38 1.68
C ASP A 223 -2.34 -4.97 0.21
N GLY A 224 -2.82 -5.86 -0.67
CA GLY A 224 -2.99 -5.63 -2.10
C GLY A 224 -1.78 -5.91 -2.99
N LEU A 225 -0.71 -6.52 -2.44
CA LEU A 225 0.40 -7.10 -3.21
C LEU A 225 0.36 -8.63 -3.12
N ASP A 226 0.62 -9.31 -4.24
CA ASP A 226 0.67 -10.76 -4.27
C ASP A 226 2.00 -11.29 -3.71
N ASP A 227 1.92 -12.13 -2.69
CA ASP A 227 3.07 -12.82 -2.11
C ASP A 227 3.39 -14.10 -2.88
N LEU A 228 4.62 -14.61 -2.71
CA LEU A 228 5.09 -15.80 -3.43
C LEU A 228 5.59 -16.86 -2.44
N ALA A 229 5.05 -18.07 -2.54
CA ALA A 229 5.55 -19.22 -1.81
C ALA A 229 6.22 -20.24 -2.74
N VAL A 230 7.42 -20.71 -2.39
CA VAL A 230 8.24 -21.60 -3.21
C VAL A 230 8.71 -22.80 -2.38
N GLY A 231 8.33 -24.00 -2.81
CA GLY A 231 8.82 -25.26 -2.28
C GLY A 231 10.20 -25.56 -2.88
N ILE A 232 11.17 -25.85 -2.02
CA ILE A 232 12.54 -26.16 -2.42
C ILE A 232 13.08 -27.43 -1.74
N MET A 233 14.10 -28.04 -2.33
CA MET A 233 14.97 -29.02 -1.67
C MET A 233 16.42 -28.52 -1.64
N GLU A 234 16.94 -28.30 -0.43
CA GLU A 234 18.36 -28.04 -0.16
C GLU A 234 19.13 -29.35 0.12
N GLU A 235 20.45 -29.28 0.25
CA GLU A 235 21.26 -30.42 0.75
C GLU A 235 20.86 -30.85 2.18
N ASN A 236 20.35 -29.91 2.99
CA ASN A 236 19.98 -30.13 4.38
C ASN A 236 18.51 -30.59 4.58
N GLY A 237 17.70 -30.62 3.52
CA GLY A 237 16.30 -31.02 3.56
C GLY A 237 15.35 -30.11 2.76
N PRO A 238 14.06 -30.47 2.69
CA PRO A 238 13.05 -29.69 1.98
C PRO A 238 12.51 -28.53 2.84
N LYS A 239 12.15 -27.43 2.17
CA LYS A 239 11.63 -26.22 2.82
C LYS A 239 10.54 -25.56 1.97
N ALA A 240 9.66 -24.79 2.63
CA ALA A 240 8.85 -23.77 1.97
C ALA A 240 9.48 -22.39 2.26
N LEU A 241 9.74 -21.61 1.21
CA LEU A 241 10.14 -20.21 1.29
C LEU A 241 8.91 -19.33 1.05
N VAL A 242 8.69 -18.32 1.89
CA VAL A 242 7.62 -17.33 1.74
C VAL A 242 8.24 -15.95 1.55
N PHE A 243 8.03 -15.37 0.37
CA PHE A 243 8.43 -14.01 0.00
C PHE A 243 7.22 -13.08 0.20
N GLU A 244 7.33 -12.14 1.13
CA GLU A 244 6.35 -11.06 1.40
C GLU A 244 7.13 -9.75 1.49
N GLY A 245 6.62 -8.65 0.93
CA GLY A 245 7.35 -7.38 0.95
C GLY A 245 6.52 -6.14 0.57
N PRO A 246 6.65 -5.03 1.32
CA PRO A 246 5.90 -3.80 1.08
C PRO A 246 6.40 -2.99 -0.14
N GLU A 247 7.42 -3.49 -0.83
CA GLU A 247 7.90 -2.98 -2.13
C GLU A 247 7.93 -4.13 -3.16
N GLY A 248 6.96 -5.06 -3.08
CA GLY A 248 6.91 -6.29 -3.85
C GLY A 248 7.62 -7.47 -3.18
N ALA A 249 7.03 -8.67 -3.29
CA ALA A 249 7.52 -9.90 -2.66
C ALA A 249 9.00 -10.20 -2.97
N LEU A 250 9.41 -10.02 -4.23
CA LEU A 250 10.77 -10.35 -4.69
C LEU A 250 11.82 -9.27 -4.40
N ARG A 251 11.47 -8.20 -3.67
CA ARG A 251 12.43 -7.23 -3.10
C ARG A 251 12.84 -7.56 -1.66
N SER A 252 12.17 -8.52 -1.01
CA SER A 252 12.46 -8.94 0.36
C SER A 252 13.12 -10.31 0.44
N SER A 253 13.82 -10.58 1.55
CA SER A 253 14.32 -11.93 1.86
C SER A 253 13.19 -12.79 2.44
N PRO A 254 13.05 -14.06 2.02
CA PRO A 254 11.94 -14.90 2.44
C PRO A 254 12.08 -15.38 3.88
N GLU A 255 10.94 -15.70 4.51
CA GLU A 255 10.92 -16.59 5.68
C GLU A 255 10.94 -18.05 5.20
N ALA A 256 11.63 -18.92 5.94
CA ALA A 256 11.83 -20.32 5.55
C ALA A 256 11.25 -21.27 6.62
N PHE A 257 10.48 -22.25 6.17
CA PHE A 257 9.85 -23.28 7.00
C PHE A 257 10.37 -24.66 6.60
N ASP A 258 10.81 -25.46 7.57
CA ASP A 258 11.23 -26.84 7.33
C ASP A 258 10.02 -27.73 7.00
N LEU A 259 10.17 -28.60 6.01
CA LEU A 259 9.12 -29.54 5.58
C LEU A 259 9.49 -30.99 5.92
N PRO A 260 8.50 -31.89 6.11
CA PRO A 260 8.76 -33.31 6.39
C PRO A 260 9.18 -34.10 5.13
N ALA A 261 8.85 -33.60 3.94
CA ALA A 261 9.22 -34.15 2.64
C ALA A 261 9.20 -33.05 1.56
N GLU A 262 9.61 -33.40 0.35
CA GLU A 262 9.55 -32.51 -0.82
C GLU A 262 8.11 -32.01 -1.05
N ALA A 263 7.94 -30.70 -1.26
CA ALA A 263 6.63 -30.12 -1.54
C ALA A 263 6.17 -30.54 -2.94
N THR A 264 5.02 -31.21 -3.03
CA THR A 264 4.41 -31.66 -4.30
C THR A 264 3.38 -30.67 -4.83
N ALA A 265 2.69 -29.95 -3.93
CA ALA A 265 1.75 -28.89 -4.26
C ALA A 265 1.61 -27.90 -3.09
N MET A 266 1.23 -26.67 -3.40
CA MET A 266 0.96 -25.61 -2.42
C MET A 266 -0.18 -24.71 -2.90
N ALA A 267 -0.97 -24.18 -1.98
CA ALA A 267 -1.94 -23.11 -2.27
C ALA A 267 -2.29 -22.33 -0.99
N LEU A 268 -2.79 -21.12 -1.20
CA LEU A 268 -3.15 -20.16 -0.16
C LEU A 268 -4.68 -20.08 0.00
N GLY A 269 -5.15 -19.78 1.21
CA GLY A 269 -6.55 -19.56 1.51
C GLY A 269 -6.79 -19.39 3.01
N ARG A 270 -8.04 -19.21 3.42
CA ARG A 270 -8.39 -19.02 4.84
C ARG A 270 -8.70 -20.38 5.46
N LEU A 271 -7.85 -20.90 6.35
CA LEU A 271 -7.95 -22.26 6.89
C LEU A 271 -8.32 -22.31 8.39
N ASP A 272 -8.53 -21.15 9.01
CA ASP A 272 -9.06 -21.01 10.36
C ASP A 272 -10.06 -19.84 10.52
N ASP A 273 -10.39 -19.47 11.77
CA ASP A 273 -11.34 -18.40 12.09
C ASP A 273 -10.77 -16.99 11.87
N GLU A 274 -9.46 -16.80 11.74
CA GLU A 274 -8.83 -15.50 11.51
C GLU A 274 -9.00 -15.07 10.03
N TYR A 275 -8.98 -13.76 9.74
CA TYR A 275 -9.22 -13.24 8.38
C TYR A 275 -7.98 -13.35 7.46
N THR A 276 -6.82 -13.65 8.03
CA THR A 276 -5.55 -13.78 7.32
C THR A 276 -5.53 -15.02 6.44
N TYR A 277 -4.70 -15.02 5.39
CA TYR A 277 -4.52 -16.20 4.55
C TYR A 277 -3.33 -17.05 5.04
N ASP A 278 -3.58 -18.36 5.02
CA ASP A 278 -2.71 -19.44 5.45
C ASP A 278 -2.15 -20.17 4.22
N LEU A 279 -0.97 -20.77 4.36
CA LEU A 279 -0.33 -21.59 3.31
C LEU A 279 -0.50 -23.08 3.61
N ALA A 280 -1.21 -23.79 2.74
CA ALA A 280 -1.26 -25.25 2.72
C ALA A 280 -0.15 -25.82 1.83
N VAL A 281 0.61 -26.79 2.35
CA VAL A 281 1.71 -27.48 1.67
C VAL A 281 1.51 -28.99 1.72
N ALA A 282 1.37 -29.63 0.56
CA ALA A 282 1.46 -31.08 0.43
C ALA A 282 2.93 -31.50 0.45
N ALA A 283 3.34 -32.22 1.50
CA ALA A 283 4.71 -32.69 1.70
C ALA A 283 4.71 -34.21 1.95
N GLY A 284 4.76 -34.99 0.87
CA GLY A 284 4.76 -36.45 0.93
C GLY A 284 3.47 -37.01 1.52
N HIS A 285 3.52 -37.57 2.73
CA HIS A 285 2.35 -38.10 3.44
C HIS A 285 1.63 -37.06 4.31
N GLU A 286 2.12 -35.83 4.37
CA GLU A 286 1.67 -34.83 5.34
C GLU A 286 1.18 -33.56 4.65
N LEU A 287 0.10 -33.00 5.16
CA LEU A 287 -0.37 -31.66 4.86
C LEU A 287 0.13 -30.74 5.97
N VAL A 288 1.01 -29.80 5.64
CA VAL A 288 1.49 -28.76 6.55
C VAL A 288 0.72 -27.48 6.28
N ILE A 289 0.15 -26.88 7.32
CA ILE A 289 -0.51 -25.56 7.27
C ILE A 289 0.37 -24.57 8.03
N VAL A 290 0.84 -23.53 7.34
CA VAL A 290 1.51 -22.38 7.96
C VAL A 290 0.47 -21.27 8.14
N HIS A 291 0.12 -21.00 9.38
CA HIS A 291 -0.91 -20.01 9.71
C HIS A 291 -0.44 -18.57 9.50
N GLY A 292 -1.33 -17.75 8.94
CA GLY A 292 -1.15 -16.34 8.72
C GLY A 292 -1.06 -15.53 10.02
N ARG A 293 -0.58 -14.29 9.92
CA ARG A 293 -0.53 -13.30 11.02
C ARG A 293 -0.40 -11.87 10.47
N ASP A 294 -0.33 -10.86 11.34
CA ASP A 294 -0.03 -9.48 10.90
C ASP A 294 1.39 -9.42 10.30
N ARG A 295 1.52 -8.70 9.17
CA ARG A 295 2.62 -8.76 8.17
C ARG A 295 4.04 -8.70 8.74
N LYS A 296 4.64 -9.84 9.10
CA LYS A 296 5.95 -9.89 9.79
C LYS A 296 7.09 -9.37 8.91
N LEU A 297 7.14 -9.73 7.63
CA LEU A 297 8.25 -9.36 6.75
C LEU A 297 8.17 -7.90 6.30
N SER A 298 6.97 -7.31 6.33
CA SER A 298 6.73 -5.89 6.07
C SER A 298 6.97 -4.94 7.27
N LEU A 299 7.33 -5.46 8.45
CA LEU A 299 7.68 -4.65 9.62
C LEU A 299 9.15 -4.20 9.62
N ASP A 300 9.42 -3.09 10.30
CA ASP A 300 10.79 -2.64 10.62
C ASP A 300 11.55 -3.64 11.49
N GLU A 301 12.87 -3.48 11.62
CA GLU A 301 13.74 -4.47 12.27
C GLU A 301 13.32 -4.76 13.73
N ILE A 302 12.93 -3.71 14.46
CA ILE A 302 12.53 -3.80 15.86
C ILE A 302 11.20 -4.58 15.99
N ARG A 303 10.17 -4.18 15.22
CA ARG A 303 8.86 -4.84 15.29
C ARG A 303 8.87 -6.24 14.71
N ARG A 304 9.70 -6.52 13.70
CA ARG A 304 9.92 -7.86 13.15
C ARG A 304 10.50 -8.83 14.19
N ALA A 305 11.29 -8.33 15.13
CA ALA A 305 11.82 -9.10 16.26
C ALA A 305 10.78 -9.34 17.38
N GLU A 306 9.81 -8.45 17.53
CA GLU A 306 8.67 -8.59 18.46
C GLU A 306 7.50 -9.41 17.89
N ALA A 307 7.41 -9.51 16.56
CA ALA A 307 6.38 -10.25 15.86
C ALA A 307 6.40 -11.75 16.21
N ARG A 308 5.21 -12.33 16.40
CA ARG A 308 5.08 -13.74 16.77
C ARG A 308 5.66 -14.65 15.67
N PRO A 309 6.31 -15.78 16.04
CA PRO A 309 6.60 -16.86 15.10
C PRO A 309 5.32 -17.34 14.40
N ALA A 310 5.44 -17.89 13.20
CA ALA A 310 4.33 -18.59 12.55
C ALA A 310 3.89 -19.80 13.40
N VAL A 311 2.61 -20.12 13.35
CA VAL A 311 2.07 -21.37 13.91
C VAL A 311 1.98 -22.38 12.77
N LEU A 312 2.46 -23.59 13.00
CA LEU A 312 2.44 -24.67 12.01
C LEU A 312 1.62 -25.85 12.54
N ASN A 313 0.70 -26.34 11.73
CA ASN A 313 -0.11 -27.54 11.98
C ASN A 313 0.19 -28.59 10.92
N THR A 314 0.20 -29.88 11.29
CA THR A 314 0.50 -30.99 10.37
C THR A 314 -0.54 -32.10 10.51
N GLU A 315 -1.11 -32.53 9.39
CA GLU A 315 -2.05 -33.66 9.29
C GLU A 315 -1.44 -34.77 8.43
N SER A 316 -1.38 -36.01 8.94
CA SER A 316 -0.73 -37.14 8.26
C SER A 316 -1.75 -38.11 7.62
N PHE A 317 -1.47 -38.58 6.41
CA PHE A 317 -2.34 -39.45 5.61
C PHE A 317 -1.70 -40.81 5.31
N SER A 318 -2.53 -41.84 5.12
CA SER A 318 -2.08 -43.19 4.74
C SER A 318 -1.61 -43.33 3.29
N PHE A 319 -1.76 -42.26 2.50
CA PHE A 319 -1.34 -42.11 1.11
C PHE A 319 -0.46 -40.88 0.99
N ARG A 320 0.32 -40.78 -0.09
CA ARG A 320 1.03 -39.54 -0.43
C ARG A 320 0.11 -38.58 -1.15
N ILE A 321 0.26 -37.29 -0.88
CA ILE A 321 -0.51 -36.22 -1.50
C ILE A 321 0.22 -35.79 -2.79
N GLN A 322 -0.45 -35.97 -3.92
CA GLN A 322 0.05 -35.68 -5.27
C GLN A 322 -0.27 -34.24 -5.70
N SER A 323 -1.44 -33.74 -5.32
CA SER A 323 -1.91 -32.40 -5.64
C SER A 323 -2.93 -31.93 -4.60
N LEU A 324 -3.05 -30.61 -4.42
CA LEU A 324 -4.08 -29.98 -3.61
C LEU A 324 -4.69 -28.78 -4.34
N ALA A 325 -5.91 -28.40 -3.97
CA ALA A 325 -6.57 -27.17 -4.37
C ALA A 325 -7.44 -26.64 -3.22
N LEU A 326 -7.53 -25.32 -3.06
CA LEU A 326 -8.44 -24.67 -2.10
C LEU A 326 -9.60 -24.00 -2.83
N GLY A 327 -10.76 -23.95 -2.16
CA GLY A 327 -11.98 -23.31 -2.68
C GLY A 327 -13.13 -23.41 -1.68
N ASP A 328 -14.26 -22.78 -1.98
CA ASP A 328 -15.51 -23.00 -1.24
C ASP A 328 -16.23 -24.20 -1.85
N PHE A 329 -15.94 -25.40 -1.34
CA PHE A 329 -16.46 -26.67 -1.85
C PHE A 329 -17.65 -27.20 -1.04
N THR A 330 -17.89 -26.69 0.18
CA THR A 330 -18.92 -27.16 1.11
C THR A 330 -19.88 -26.08 1.65
N SER A 331 -19.75 -24.81 1.23
CA SER A 331 -20.46 -23.64 1.78
C SER A 331 -19.96 -23.19 3.16
N SER A 332 -18.71 -23.50 3.52
CA SER A 332 -18.05 -23.00 4.73
C SER A 332 -17.76 -21.49 4.63
N GLN A 333 -17.59 -20.81 5.77
CA GLN A 333 -17.14 -19.39 5.77
C GLN A 333 -15.64 -19.24 5.46
N ASP A 334 -14.92 -20.36 5.42
CA ASP A 334 -13.48 -20.49 5.24
C ASP A 334 -13.21 -21.44 4.07
N SER A 335 -11.97 -21.50 3.58
CA SER A 335 -11.59 -22.36 2.47
C SER A 335 -11.56 -23.84 2.85
N ASP A 336 -12.15 -24.69 2.02
CA ASP A 336 -11.98 -26.14 2.08
C ASP A 336 -10.74 -26.58 1.29
N ILE A 337 -10.18 -27.75 1.62
CA ILE A 337 -9.00 -28.31 0.95
C ILE A 337 -9.39 -29.59 0.20
N ALA A 338 -9.27 -29.59 -1.12
CA ALA A 338 -9.31 -30.79 -1.94
C ALA A 338 -7.90 -31.39 -2.07
N LEU A 339 -7.73 -32.68 -1.81
CA LEU A 339 -6.47 -33.43 -1.93
C LEU A 339 -6.63 -34.59 -2.92
N LEU A 340 -5.65 -34.76 -3.79
CA LEU A 340 -5.48 -35.96 -4.62
C LEU A 340 -4.39 -36.84 -4.01
N GLY A 341 -4.72 -38.08 -3.69
CA GLY A 341 -3.74 -39.07 -3.24
C GLY A 341 -3.12 -39.86 -4.39
N GLU A 342 -1.88 -40.33 -4.23
CA GLU A 342 -1.25 -41.35 -5.09
C GLU A 342 -2.07 -42.65 -5.18
N ASP A 343 -3.01 -42.87 -4.24
CA ASP A 343 -3.98 -43.96 -4.29
C ASP A 343 -5.14 -43.72 -5.30
N GLY A 344 -5.07 -42.61 -6.02
CA GLY A 344 -5.93 -42.20 -7.12
C GLY A 344 -7.26 -41.56 -6.71
N LYS A 345 -7.46 -41.25 -5.42
CA LYS A 345 -8.73 -40.77 -4.88
C LYS A 345 -8.68 -39.29 -4.52
N VAL A 346 -9.82 -38.63 -4.66
CA VAL A 346 -10.00 -37.22 -4.23
C VAL A 346 -10.67 -37.19 -2.86
N TYR A 347 -10.02 -36.53 -1.92
CA TYR A 347 -10.48 -36.27 -0.57
C TYR A 347 -10.79 -34.78 -0.43
N LEU A 348 -11.87 -34.46 0.27
CA LEU A 348 -12.25 -33.11 0.64
C LEU A 348 -12.19 -32.96 2.15
N LEU A 349 -11.45 -31.97 2.60
CA LEU A 349 -11.31 -31.59 3.99
C LEU A 349 -12.09 -30.29 4.21
N SER A 350 -13.10 -30.34 5.06
CA SER A 350 -13.82 -29.18 5.55
C SER A 350 -13.78 -29.12 7.08
N ARG A 351 -13.90 -27.92 7.65
CA ARG A 351 -13.79 -27.70 9.10
C ARG A 351 -15.11 -28.06 9.81
N GLU A 352 -15.07 -28.78 10.94
CA GLU A 352 -16.28 -28.97 11.75
C GLU A 352 -16.76 -27.61 12.31
N GLU A 353 -18.00 -27.20 12.00
CA GLU A 353 -18.62 -26.04 12.64
C GLU A 353 -18.62 -26.22 14.18
N SER A 354 -17.91 -25.34 14.89
CA SER A 354 -17.81 -25.44 16.34
C SER A 354 -19.16 -25.12 17.00
N SER A 355 -19.93 -26.16 17.34
CA SER A 355 -21.23 -25.99 17.98
C SER A 355 -21.07 -25.21 19.28
N SER A 356 -21.74 -24.05 19.36
CA SER A 356 -21.42 -23.00 20.32
C SER A 356 -21.60 -23.41 21.79
N LYS A 357 -20.48 -23.66 22.47
CA LYS A 357 -20.40 -23.64 23.94
C LYS A 357 -19.15 -22.90 24.39
N ALA A 358 -19.37 -21.68 24.87
CA ALA A 358 -18.33 -20.81 25.41
C ALA A 358 -17.59 -21.48 26.59
N GLY A 359 -16.25 -21.42 26.54
CA GLY A 359 -15.37 -21.92 27.59
C GLY A 359 -13.95 -21.44 27.33
N GLN A 360 -13.51 -20.46 28.12
CA GLN A 360 -12.21 -19.78 28.00
C GLN A 360 -11.03 -20.74 27.85
N ASN A 361 -10.34 -20.69 26.70
CA ASN A 361 -8.88 -20.84 26.54
C ASN A 361 -8.52 -20.50 25.09
N ALA A 362 -8.11 -19.25 24.84
CA ALA A 362 -7.61 -18.83 23.53
C ALA A 362 -6.15 -19.28 23.38
N GLY A 363 -5.96 -20.44 22.75
CA GLY A 363 -4.67 -21.08 22.51
C GLY A 363 -4.86 -22.59 22.39
N GLN A 364 -4.62 -23.12 21.18
CA GLN A 364 -4.96 -24.48 20.73
C GLN A 364 -6.47 -24.70 20.46
N THR A 365 -6.95 -24.13 19.35
CA THR A 365 -8.04 -24.74 18.58
C THR A 365 -7.54 -26.05 17.96
N ASN A 366 -8.08 -27.19 18.40
CA ASN A 366 -7.86 -28.45 17.69
C ASN A 366 -8.68 -28.40 16.40
N ASN A 367 -8.06 -28.04 15.27
CA ASN A 367 -8.67 -28.03 13.95
C ASN A 367 -9.06 -29.46 13.54
N ARG A 368 -10.29 -29.85 13.86
CA ARG A 368 -10.82 -31.17 13.52
C ARG A 368 -11.40 -31.14 12.10
N TRP A 369 -10.62 -31.61 11.15
CA TRP A 369 -11.05 -31.77 9.76
C TRP A 369 -12.07 -32.90 9.61
N THR A 370 -13.18 -32.61 8.94
CA THR A 370 -14.08 -33.61 8.38
C THR A 370 -13.51 -34.06 7.04
N ILE A 371 -13.01 -35.30 6.97
CA ILE A 371 -12.46 -35.87 5.74
C ILE A 371 -13.58 -36.62 5.00
N LYS A 372 -14.11 -36.02 3.94
CA LYS A 372 -15.08 -36.63 3.03
C LYS A 372 -14.36 -37.13 1.78
N ARG A 373 -14.47 -38.41 1.45
CA ARG A 373 -14.03 -38.91 0.14
C ARG A 373 -15.03 -38.45 -0.92
N LEU A 374 -14.55 -37.78 -1.97
CA LEU A 374 -15.36 -37.40 -3.13
C LEU A 374 -15.40 -38.57 -4.12
N ALA A 375 -14.50 -38.60 -5.11
CA ALA A 375 -14.52 -39.60 -6.18
C ALA A 375 -13.65 -40.84 -5.87
N GLU A 376 -14.07 -42.00 -6.39
CA GLU A 376 -13.20 -43.16 -6.58
C GLU A 376 -12.59 -43.10 -7.98
N GLY A 377 -11.41 -42.49 -8.09
CA GLY A 377 -10.57 -42.60 -9.28
C GLY A 377 -9.67 -43.82 -9.22
N ASN A 378 -9.41 -44.46 -10.37
CA ASN A 378 -8.22 -45.27 -10.56
C ASN A 378 -7.05 -44.34 -10.97
N GLY A 379 -6.76 -43.31 -10.17
CA GLY A 379 -5.96 -42.14 -10.59
C GLY A 379 -4.57 -42.47 -11.18
N SER A 380 -4.07 -41.54 -11.99
CA SER A 380 -2.79 -41.63 -12.69
C SER A 380 -1.71 -40.80 -12.01
N GLU A 381 -0.44 -41.10 -12.29
CA GLU A 381 0.73 -40.38 -11.74
C GLU A 381 0.84 -38.92 -12.26
N PHE A 382 0.06 -38.55 -13.27
CA PHE A 382 0.07 -37.25 -13.94
C PHE A 382 -1.30 -36.55 -13.87
N ALA A 383 -1.89 -36.53 -12.67
CA ALA A 383 -3.15 -35.85 -12.41
C ALA A 383 -2.97 -34.73 -11.37
N HIS A 384 -3.60 -33.57 -11.63
CA HIS A 384 -3.56 -32.40 -10.75
C HIS A 384 -4.96 -31.81 -10.56
N LEU A 385 -5.17 -31.15 -9.41
CA LEU A 385 -6.43 -30.52 -9.03
C LEU A 385 -6.42 -29.02 -9.34
N VAL A 386 -7.56 -28.51 -9.80
CA VAL A 386 -7.81 -27.08 -9.99
C VAL A 386 -9.21 -26.75 -9.44
N ALA A 387 -9.32 -25.69 -8.64
CA ALA A 387 -10.61 -25.15 -8.23
C ALA A 387 -11.21 -24.31 -9.38
N VAL A 388 -12.45 -24.59 -9.79
CA VAL A 388 -13.11 -23.91 -10.91
C VAL A 388 -14.58 -23.60 -10.61
N ARG A 389 -15.12 -22.51 -11.17
CA ARG A 389 -16.52 -22.08 -10.99
C ARG A 389 -17.30 -22.18 -12.30
N VAL A 390 -17.35 -23.38 -12.88
CA VAL A 390 -17.96 -23.65 -14.21
C VAL A 390 -19.44 -24.05 -14.14
N SER A 391 -19.96 -24.35 -12.95
CA SER A 391 -21.31 -24.90 -12.78
C SER A 391 -22.30 -23.86 -12.24
N SER A 392 -23.58 -24.10 -12.51
CA SER A 392 -24.69 -23.35 -11.92
C SER A 392 -24.92 -23.65 -10.43
N MET A 393 -24.01 -24.36 -9.75
CA MET A 393 -24.06 -24.52 -8.31
C MET A 393 -23.29 -23.36 -7.66
N PRO A 394 -23.69 -22.91 -6.45
CA PRO A 394 -23.09 -21.71 -5.85
C PRO A 394 -21.66 -21.92 -5.33
N LEU A 395 -21.23 -23.18 -5.23
CA LEU A 395 -19.95 -23.62 -4.71
C LEU A 395 -18.95 -23.85 -5.85
N ASP A 396 -17.67 -23.74 -5.53
CA ASP A 396 -16.58 -24.09 -6.41
C ASP A 396 -16.59 -25.60 -6.71
N ASN A 397 -15.92 -26.00 -7.78
CA ASN A 397 -15.91 -27.36 -8.29
C ASN A 397 -14.46 -27.84 -8.38
N VAL A 398 -14.23 -29.13 -8.11
CA VAL A 398 -12.90 -29.72 -8.22
C VAL A 398 -12.73 -30.28 -9.62
N ALA A 399 -11.89 -29.66 -10.43
CA ALA A 399 -11.47 -30.22 -11.71
C ALA A 399 -10.20 -31.05 -11.53
N ILE A 400 -10.18 -32.23 -12.16
CA ILE A 400 -9.06 -33.15 -12.25
C ILE A 400 -8.55 -33.10 -13.69
N VAL A 401 -7.35 -32.57 -13.90
CA VAL A 401 -6.65 -32.62 -15.18
C VAL A 401 -5.88 -33.93 -15.22
N ASP A 402 -6.26 -34.88 -16.07
CA ASP A 402 -5.64 -36.22 -16.16
C ASP A 402 -5.05 -36.45 -17.55
N ALA A 403 -3.74 -36.18 -17.65
CA ALA A 403 -2.97 -36.33 -18.89
C ALA A 403 -3.03 -37.78 -19.42
N THR A 404 -2.96 -38.77 -18.53
CA THR A 404 -2.90 -40.20 -18.88
C THR A 404 -4.20 -40.72 -19.50
N ARG A 405 -5.34 -40.12 -19.12
CA ARG A 405 -6.66 -40.43 -19.72
C ARG A 405 -7.07 -39.50 -20.85
N GLN A 406 -6.25 -38.49 -21.17
CA GLN A 406 -6.61 -37.42 -22.10
C GLN A 406 -7.95 -36.77 -21.75
N GLN A 407 -8.18 -36.46 -20.46
CA GLN A 407 -9.44 -35.85 -20.04
C GLN A 407 -9.28 -34.83 -18.90
N VAL A 408 -10.23 -33.89 -18.85
CA VAL A 408 -10.52 -33.09 -17.65
C VAL A 408 -11.85 -33.57 -17.08
N GLU A 409 -11.85 -34.06 -15.83
CA GLU A 409 -13.08 -34.43 -15.12
C GLU A 409 -13.43 -33.38 -14.07
N ILE A 410 -14.65 -32.85 -14.11
CA ILE A 410 -15.13 -31.79 -13.22
C ILE A 410 -16.11 -32.42 -12.24
N LEU A 411 -15.80 -32.37 -10.94
CA LEU A 411 -16.61 -32.93 -9.86
C LEU A 411 -17.45 -31.85 -9.18
N VAL A 412 -18.75 -32.12 -9.07
CA VAL A 412 -19.74 -31.25 -8.39
C VAL A 412 -20.46 -32.06 -7.31
N ASP A 413 -20.58 -31.51 -6.10
CA ASP A 413 -21.35 -32.13 -5.03
C ASP A 413 -22.87 -31.92 -5.25
N GLY A 414 -23.56 -32.96 -5.72
CA GLY A 414 -25.01 -32.92 -5.95
C GLY A 414 -25.87 -32.79 -4.68
N ASN A 415 -25.25 -32.72 -3.50
CA ASN A 415 -25.90 -32.40 -2.22
C ASN A 415 -25.69 -30.93 -1.76
N ALA A 416 -25.04 -30.08 -2.55
CA ALA A 416 -24.80 -28.67 -2.19
C ALA A 416 -26.09 -27.90 -1.84
N PRO A 417 -26.04 -26.95 -0.88
CA PRO A 417 -27.19 -26.13 -0.51
C PRO A 417 -27.63 -25.23 -1.67
N GLY A 418 -28.89 -25.35 -2.08
CA GLY A 418 -29.44 -24.68 -3.27
C GLY A 418 -30.40 -25.55 -4.09
N ARG A 419 -30.51 -26.85 -3.78
CA ARG A 419 -31.38 -27.80 -4.49
C ARG A 419 -32.89 -27.53 -4.29
N SER A 420 -33.43 -26.58 -5.04
CA SER A 420 -34.85 -26.24 -5.14
C SER A 420 -35.67 -27.28 -5.95
N VAL A 421 -35.66 -28.55 -5.52
CA VAL A 421 -36.50 -29.60 -6.10
C VAL A 421 -37.52 -30.09 -5.07
N GLY A 422 -38.80 -30.09 -5.46
CA GLY A 422 -39.90 -30.44 -4.57
C GLY A 422 -39.82 -31.87 -4.01
N LYS A 423 -40.25 -32.02 -2.74
CA LYS A 423 -40.41 -33.26 -1.95
C LYS A 423 -40.16 -34.58 -2.72
N ALA A 424 -38.91 -35.04 -2.73
CA ALA A 424 -38.55 -36.41 -3.09
C ALA A 424 -37.53 -36.97 -2.06
N SER A 425 -37.63 -38.27 -1.82
CA SER A 425 -37.05 -39.06 -0.72
C SER A 425 -35.71 -38.62 -0.09
N ARG A 426 -35.67 -38.60 1.26
CA ARG A 426 -34.42 -38.72 2.05
C ARG A 426 -33.98 -40.19 2.11
N THR A 427 -33.44 -40.66 1.00
CA THR A 427 -32.64 -41.88 0.80
C THR A 427 -31.78 -41.51 -0.41
N ASP A 428 -30.47 -41.33 -0.32
CA ASP A 428 -29.50 -42.38 0.06
C ASP A 428 -28.28 -41.82 0.84
N ALA A 429 -27.57 -42.70 1.55
CA ALA A 429 -26.40 -42.34 2.38
C ALA A 429 -25.05 -42.29 1.60
N THR A 430 -25.10 -42.38 0.28
CA THR A 430 -23.97 -42.18 -0.64
C THR A 430 -24.21 -40.88 -1.40
N GLY A 431 -23.39 -39.86 -1.16
CA GLY A 431 -23.55 -38.55 -1.81
C GLY A 431 -23.46 -38.66 -3.34
N SER A 432 -24.46 -38.13 -4.04
CA SER A 432 -24.51 -38.17 -5.49
C SER A 432 -23.59 -37.10 -6.07
N ILE A 433 -22.35 -37.47 -6.38
CA ILE A 433 -21.47 -36.60 -7.17
C ILE A 433 -21.96 -36.56 -8.61
N ILE A 434 -22.01 -35.37 -9.17
CA ILE A 434 -22.26 -35.14 -10.59
C ILE A 434 -20.89 -34.85 -11.20
N SER A 435 -20.48 -35.61 -12.21
CA SER A 435 -19.29 -35.29 -12.98
C SER A 435 -19.60 -34.98 -14.44
N ALA A 436 -18.76 -34.14 -15.03
CA ALA A 436 -18.72 -33.85 -16.46
C ALA A 436 -17.28 -34.09 -16.95
N ALA A 437 -17.11 -34.72 -18.11
CA ALA A 437 -15.78 -35.02 -18.65
C ALA A 437 -15.56 -34.34 -20.00
N LEU A 438 -14.47 -33.60 -20.12
CA LEU A 438 -13.96 -33.09 -21.40
C LEU A 438 -12.88 -34.06 -21.88
N ARG A 439 -13.10 -34.76 -22.98
CA ARG A 439 -12.08 -35.64 -23.60
C ARG A 439 -11.26 -34.84 -24.60
N ALA A 440 -9.97 -34.70 -24.33
CA ALA A 440 -9.01 -34.04 -25.18
C ALA A 440 -8.54 -34.95 -26.32
N GLU A 441 -8.18 -34.36 -27.46
CA GLU A 441 -7.44 -35.07 -28.51
C GLU A 441 -5.94 -35.21 -28.20
N GLY A 442 -5.37 -34.20 -27.53
CA GLY A 442 -4.03 -34.21 -26.94
C GLY A 442 -4.02 -34.62 -25.45
N GLU A 443 -2.85 -34.65 -24.83
CA GLU A 443 -2.76 -34.85 -23.37
C GLU A 443 -2.92 -33.48 -22.67
N PRO A 444 -3.95 -33.25 -21.83
CA PRO A 444 -4.07 -31.96 -21.13
C PRO A 444 -2.96 -31.84 -20.09
N VAL A 445 -2.12 -30.80 -20.21
CA VAL A 445 -0.95 -30.56 -19.35
C VAL A 445 -1.30 -29.57 -18.24
N ALA A 446 -1.96 -28.47 -18.60
CA ALA A 446 -2.35 -27.41 -17.67
C ALA A 446 -3.76 -26.91 -18.02
N MET A 447 -4.46 -26.40 -17.02
CA MET A 447 -5.79 -25.80 -17.17
C MET A 447 -5.92 -24.57 -16.28
N LEU A 448 -6.60 -23.55 -16.78
CA LEU A 448 -6.92 -22.34 -16.05
C LEU A 448 -8.41 -21.95 -16.22
N PRO A 449 -9.14 -21.65 -15.13
CA PRO A 449 -10.46 -21.02 -15.23
C PRO A 449 -10.32 -19.53 -15.57
N MET A 450 -11.10 -19.03 -16.54
CA MET A 450 -11.13 -17.62 -16.92
C MET A 450 -12.55 -17.18 -17.27
N ARG A 451 -12.93 -15.92 -17.00
CA ARG A 451 -14.18 -15.35 -17.56
C ARG A 451 -13.86 -14.84 -18.97
N LEU A 452 -14.31 -15.56 -19.99
CA LEU A 452 -14.09 -15.28 -21.41
C LEU A 452 -15.38 -14.84 -22.14
N ASN A 453 -16.52 -14.91 -21.45
CA ASN A 453 -17.82 -14.42 -21.93
C ASN A 453 -18.56 -13.54 -20.89
N SER A 454 -19.75 -13.04 -21.26
CA SER A 454 -20.57 -12.11 -20.48
C SER A 454 -21.27 -12.67 -19.21
N ASP A 455 -21.29 -13.99 -18.97
CA ASP A 455 -21.88 -14.56 -17.75
C ASP A 455 -20.96 -14.41 -16.51
N ALA A 456 -21.30 -15.00 -15.36
CA ALA A 456 -20.54 -14.91 -14.12
C ALA A 456 -19.76 -16.21 -13.78
N LEU A 457 -19.77 -17.19 -14.68
CA LEU A 457 -19.06 -18.45 -14.52
C LEU A 457 -17.63 -18.33 -15.07
N SER A 458 -16.80 -19.29 -14.70
CA SER A 458 -15.53 -19.53 -15.38
C SER A 458 -15.76 -20.37 -16.63
N ASP A 459 -15.25 -19.89 -17.76
CA ASP A 459 -14.89 -20.70 -18.91
C ASP A 459 -13.56 -21.45 -18.63
N LEU A 460 -13.20 -22.39 -19.51
CA LEU A 460 -11.98 -23.21 -19.34
C LEU A 460 -10.99 -22.98 -20.48
N VAL A 461 -9.75 -22.69 -20.10
CA VAL A 461 -8.58 -22.70 -20.98
C VAL A 461 -7.74 -23.92 -20.64
N ILE A 462 -7.42 -24.75 -21.63
CA ILE A 462 -6.68 -26.00 -21.47
C ILE A 462 -5.51 -26.00 -22.46
N LEU A 463 -4.31 -26.23 -21.95
CA LEU A 463 -3.09 -26.37 -22.75
C LEU A 463 -2.78 -27.86 -22.93
N GLN A 464 -2.72 -28.33 -24.17
CA GLN A 464 -2.55 -29.75 -24.51
C GLN A 464 -1.18 -30.06 -25.13
N SER A 465 -0.69 -31.28 -24.92
CA SER A 465 0.43 -31.87 -25.65
C SER A 465 -0.06 -32.54 -26.94
N GLY A 466 0.72 -32.48 -28.02
CA GLY A 466 0.41 -33.17 -29.28
C GLY A 466 -0.37 -32.29 -30.28
N PRO A 467 -1.33 -32.84 -31.05
CA PRO A 467 -1.98 -32.12 -32.15
C PRO A 467 -2.91 -30.97 -31.72
N GLY A 468 -3.41 -30.99 -30.47
CA GLY A 468 -4.16 -29.89 -29.87
C GLY A 468 -3.20 -28.90 -29.22
N GLY A 469 -3.42 -27.61 -29.44
CA GLY A 469 -2.59 -26.53 -28.88
C GLY A 469 -3.17 -25.96 -27.59
N LEU A 470 -3.41 -24.65 -27.62
CA LEU A 470 -4.23 -23.97 -26.61
C LEU A 470 -5.70 -24.10 -26.99
N SER A 471 -6.50 -24.77 -26.17
CA SER A 471 -7.92 -25.01 -26.42
C SER A 471 -8.80 -24.25 -25.43
N VAL A 472 -9.93 -23.71 -25.90
CA VAL A 472 -10.91 -22.98 -25.07
C VAL A 472 -12.28 -23.67 -25.13
N ALA A 473 -12.90 -23.89 -23.98
CA ALA A 473 -14.28 -24.37 -23.83
C ALA A 473 -15.10 -23.36 -23.02
N LEU A 474 -16.16 -22.81 -23.63
CA LEU A 474 -16.96 -21.74 -23.04
C LEU A 474 -18.18 -22.29 -22.30
N THR A 475 -18.57 -21.70 -21.18
CA THR A 475 -19.89 -21.89 -20.58
C THR A 475 -20.97 -21.39 -21.51
N GLN A 476 -22.16 -22.01 -21.44
CA GLN A 476 -23.28 -21.72 -22.32
C GLN A 476 -24.58 -21.66 -21.50
N PRO A 477 -25.50 -20.72 -21.79
CA PRO A 477 -26.80 -20.69 -21.14
C PRO A 477 -27.60 -21.95 -21.47
N GLN A 478 -28.31 -22.51 -20.49
CA GLN A 478 -29.22 -23.66 -20.72
C GLN A 478 -30.44 -23.23 -21.55
N ALA A 479 -31.04 -22.09 -21.20
CA ALA A 479 -32.12 -21.47 -21.95
C ALA A 479 -31.89 -19.95 -22.11
N ILE A 480 -32.52 -19.40 -23.17
CA ILE A 480 -32.56 -17.96 -23.42
C ILE A 480 -34.02 -17.50 -23.39
N PHE A 481 -34.37 -16.71 -22.39
CA PHE A 481 -35.69 -16.09 -22.26
C PHE A 481 -35.62 -14.64 -22.77
N THR A 482 -36.57 -14.26 -23.64
CA THR A 482 -36.56 -12.94 -24.30
C THR A 482 -37.71 -12.08 -23.78
N VAL A 483 -37.38 -10.92 -23.21
CA VAL A 483 -38.35 -9.88 -22.82
C VAL A 483 -38.72 -9.08 -24.06
N THR A 484 -39.99 -9.07 -24.42
CA THR A 484 -40.52 -8.44 -25.65
C THR A 484 -41.55 -7.34 -25.38
N ASN A 485 -41.93 -7.11 -24.12
CA ASN A 485 -42.85 -6.04 -23.74
C ASN A 485 -42.62 -5.56 -22.30
N THR A 486 -43.20 -4.40 -21.97
CA THR A 486 -43.05 -3.72 -20.67
C THR A 486 -44.16 -4.05 -19.66
N ASN A 487 -44.99 -5.08 -19.91
CA ASN A 487 -46.08 -5.44 -19.00
C ASN A 487 -45.52 -6.02 -17.69
N ASP A 488 -46.23 -5.83 -16.57
CA ASP A 488 -45.87 -6.41 -15.26
C ASP A 488 -45.99 -7.94 -15.23
N THR A 489 -46.88 -8.53 -16.04
CA THR A 489 -47.21 -9.96 -16.07
C THR A 489 -47.52 -10.43 -17.48
N GLY A 490 -47.39 -11.74 -17.72
CA GLY A 490 -47.82 -12.41 -18.95
C GLY A 490 -46.69 -12.62 -19.95
N ALA A 491 -47.06 -13.20 -21.10
CA ALA A 491 -46.14 -13.62 -22.15
C ALA A 491 -45.15 -12.51 -22.56
N GLY A 492 -43.84 -12.79 -22.46
CA GLY A 492 -42.77 -11.88 -22.87
C GLY A 492 -42.46 -10.74 -21.88
N SER A 493 -43.01 -10.78 -20.66
CA SER A 493 -42.65 -9.84 -19.57
C SER A 493 -41.38 -10.26 -18.84
N LEU A 494 -40.68 -9.31 -18.21
CA LEU A 494 -39.53 -9.59 -17.35
C LEU A 494 -39.88 -10.53 -16.17
N ARG A 495 -41.08 -10.36 -15.60
CA ARG A 495 -41.58 -11.24 -14.52
C ARG A 495 -41.70 -12.69 -14.98
N GLU A 496 -42.22 -12.92 -16.19
CA GLU A 496 -42.30 -14.26 -16.76
C GLU A 496 -40.89 -14.82 -17.05
N ALA A 497 -40.00 -14.04 -17.66
CA ALA A 497 -38.63 -14.46 -17.95
C ALA A 497 -37.86 -14.90 -16.69
N ILE A 498 -37.96 -14.15 -15.58
CA ILE A 498 -37.38 -14.54 -14.28
C ILE A 498 -38.06 -15.82 -13.74
N SER A 499 -39.40 -15.92 -13.87
CA SER A 499 -40.13 -17.11 -13.40
C SER A 499 -39.76 -18.38 -14.18
N LEU A 500 -39.47 -18.24 -15.48
CA LEU A 500 -39.01 -19.33 -16.33
C LEU A 500 -37.56 -19.72 -16.02
N ALA A 501 -36.66 -18.76 -15.83
CA ALA A 501 -35.28 -19.01 -15.41
C ALA A 501 -35.20 -19.70 -14.03
N ASN A 502 -36.04 -19.30 -13.08
CA ASN A 502 -36.15 -19.98 -11.77
C ASN A 502 -36.71 -21.40 -11.84
N ALA A 503 -37.50 -21.71 -12.88
CA ALA A 503 -38.13 -23.02 -13.07
C ALA A 503 -37.28 -23.96 -13.95
N ASN A 504 -36.33 -23.40 -14.70
CA ASN A 504 -35.34 -24.15 -15.45
C ASN A 504 -34.11 -24.39 -14.56
N ALA A 505 -33.50 -25.57 -14.70
CA ALA A 505 -32.30 -25.89 -13.94
C ALA A 505 -31.06 -25.51 -14.76
N GLY A 506 -30.05 -24.97 -14.09
CA GLY A 506 -28.82 -24.51 -14.71
C GLY A 506 -28.71 -22.98 -14.77
N ALA A 507 -27.66 -22.49 -15.44
CA ALA A 507 -27.45 -21.07 -15.66
C ALA A 507 -28.16 -20.62 -16.95
N ASP A 508 -28.98 -19.58 -16.87
CA ASP A 508 -29.81 -19.08 -17.98
C ASP A 508 -29.44 -17.66 -18.43
N ARG A 509 -29.96 -17.23 -19.59
CA ARG A 509 -29.86 -15.83 -20.04
C ARG A 509 -31.22 -15.20 -20.25
N ILE A 510 -31.43 -14.01 -19.67
CA ILE A 510 -32.55 -13.13 -19.97
C ILE A 510 -32.03 -11.99 -20.85
N ARG A 511 -32.56 -11.87 -22.06
CA ARG A 511 -32.24 -10.80 -23.02
C ARG A 511 -33.46 -9.94 -23.33
N PHE A 512 -33.25 -8.73 -23.83
CA PHE A 512 -34.29 -7.77 -24.17
C PHE A 512 -34.36 -7.55 -25.69
N ASP A 513 -35.56 -7.63 -26.24
CA ASP A 513 -35.89 -7.36 -27.64
C ASP A 513 -37.30 -6.75 -27.69
N ILE A 514 -37.47 -5.63 -26.98
CA ILE A 514 -38.75 -4.91 -26.91
C ILE A 514 -38.92 -4.09 -28.21
N PRO A 515 -40.00 -4.28 -28.99
CA PRO A 515 -40.17 -3.56 -30.25
C PRO A 515 -40.34 -2.05 -30.09
N GLY A 516 -39.64 -1.30 -30.95
CA GLY A 516 -39.70 0.16 -31.01
C GLY A 516 -38.34 0.82 -30.78
N ALA A 517 -38.32 2.14 -30.73
CA ALA A 517 -37.16 2.88 -30.24
C ALA A 517 -37.23 2.97 -28.71
N GLY A 518 -36.13 2.69 -28.03
CA GLY A 518 -36.00 2.92 -26.59
C GLY A 518 -35.98 4.41 -26.22
N PRO A 519 -36.01 4.74 -24.92
CA PRO A 519 -35.96 3.81 -23.80
C PRO A 519 -37.30 3.13 -23.48
N HIS A 520 -37.23 1.99 -22.79
CA HIS A 520 -38.40 1.22 -22.34
C HIS A 520 -38.43 1.14 -20.81
N THR A 521 -39.50 1.64 -20.19
CA THR A 521 -39.69 1.53 -18.73
C THR A 521 -40.63 0.36 -18.39
N ILE A 522 -40.13 -0.60 -17.62
CA ILE A 522 -40.88 -1.69 -17.00
C ILE A 522 -41.25 -1.23 -15.59
N ARG A 523 -42.55 -1.30 -15.25
CA ARG A 523 -43.07 -0.88 -13.93
C ARG A 523 -43.72 -2.06 -13.21
N PRO A 524 -43.01 -2.75 -12.31
CA PRO A 524 -43.58 -3.85 -11.54
C PRO A 524 -44.69 -3.35 -10.60
N ALA A 525 -45.86 -3.98 -10.62
CA ALA A 525 -46.95 -3.65 -9.69
C ALA A 525 -46.68 -4.21 -8.28
N PHE A 526 -45.93 -5.31 -8.20
CA PHE A 526 -45.46 -5.96 -6.98
C PHE A 526 -43.99 -6.35 -7.15
N ARG A 527 -43.29 -6.75 -6.06
CA ARG A 527 -41.90 -7.24 -6.14
C ARG A 527 -41.78 -8.29 -7.25
N LEU A 528 -40.70 -8.23 -8.03
CA LEU A 528 -40.38 -9.30 -8.99
C LEU A 528 -40.14 -10.63 -8.24
N PRO A 529 -40.22 -11.78 -8.93
CA PRO A 529 -39.85 -13.05 -8.31
C PRO A 529 -38.39 -12.97 -7.85
N VAL A 530 -38.09 -13.53 -6.67
CA VAL A 530 -36.71 -13.68 -6.20
C VAL A 530 -35.98 -14.58 -7.19
N ILE A 531 -34.77 -14.20 -7.61
CA ILE A 531 -33.95 -15.00 -8.52
C ILE A 531 -33.30 -16.13 -7.71
N THR A 532 -33.65 -17.37 -8.01
CA THR A 532 -33.26 -18.59 -7.26
C THR A 532 -32.49 -19.61 -8.08
N SER A 533 -32.33 -19.40 -9.40
CA SER A 533 -31.39 -20.11 -10.27
C SER A 533 -30.43 -19.10 -10.90
N PRO A 534 -29.16 -19.45 -11.19
CA PRO A 534 -28.20 -18.51 -11.79
C PRO A 534 -28.68 -17.97 -13.13
N VAL A 535 -28.54 -16.66 -13.34
CA VAL A 535 -29.04 -16.01 -14.56
C VAL A 535 -28.22 -14.79 -14.96
N ASN A 536 -27.95 -14.64 -16.25
CA ASN A 536 -27.41 -13.43 -16.85
C ASN A 536 -28.56 -12.56 -17.40
N ILE A 537 -28.88 -11.47 -16.72
CA ILE A 537 -29.89 -10.48 -17.11
C ILE A 537 -29.20 -9.34 -17.85
N ASP A 538 -29.34 -9.31 -19.18
CA ASP A 538 -28.54 -8.48 -20.06
C ASP A 538 -29.37 -7.44 -20.82
N GLY A 539 -29.47 -6.24 -20.24
CA GLY A 539 -30.11 -5.07 -20.85
C GLY A 539 -29.37 -4.48 -22.06
N THR A 540 -28.09 -4.83 -22.29
CA THR A 540 -27.30 -4.32 -23.41
C THR A 540 -27.76 -4.90 -24.75
N THR A 541 -28.47 -6.03 -24.72
CA THR A 541 -29.05 -6.70 -25.89
C THR A 541 -30.20 -5.93 -26.54
N GLN A 542 -30.84 -5.00 -25.83
CA GLN A 542 -31.95 -4.21 -26.37
C GLN A 542 -31.51 -3.42 -27.62
N PRO A 543 -32.20 -3.57 -28.77
CA PRO A 543 -31.96 -2.75 -29.95
C PRO A 543 -31.93 -1.25 -29.64
N GLY A 544 -30.85 -0.58 -30.06
CA GLY A 544 -30.59 0.83 -29.79
C GLY A 544 -29.66 1.12 -28.61
N PHE A 545 -29.20 0.11 -27.85
CA PHE A 545 -28.20 0.32 -26.79
C PHE A 545 -26.90 0.90 -27.34
N ALA A 546 -26.40 1.97 -26.71
CA ALA A 546 -25.20 2.71 -27.13
C ALA A 546 -24.39 3.17 -25.91
N GLY A 547 -23.94 2.23 -25.07
CA GLY A 547 -23.10 2.49 -23.91
C GLY A 547 -23.81 3.09 -22.68
N ARG A 548 -25.15 3.14 -22.70
CA ARG A 548 -25.97 3.56 -21.54
C ARG A 548 -27.25 2.72 -21.46
N PRO A 549 -27.75 2.41 -20.24
CA PRO A 549 -29.01 1.70 -20.09
C PRO A 549 -30.16 2.37 -20.84
N ILE A 550 -30.90 1.57 -21.61
CA ILE A 550 -32.16 1.97 -22.25
C ILE A 550 -33.37 1.14 -21.79
N ILE A 551 -33.15 0.19 -20.88
CA ILE A 551 -34.18 -0.51 -20.12
C ILE A 551 -34.19 0.08 -18.70
N GLU A 552 -35.33 0.62 -18.30
CA GLU A 552 -35.56 1.14 -16.95
C GLU A 552 -36.50 0.21 -16.19
N LEU A 553 -36.01 -0.36 -15.10
CA LEU A 553 -36.80 -1.07 -14.11
C LEU A 553 -37.16 -0.06 -13.01
N ALA A 554 -38.38 0.47 -13.07
CA ALA A 554 -38.84 1.56 -12.21
C ALA A 554 -39.90 1.11 -11.20
N GLY A 555 -39.63 1.32 -9.91
CA GLY A 555 -40.60 1.10 -8.84
C GLY A 555 -41.81 2.04 -8.87
N ALA A 556 -42.77 1.76 -7.99
CA ALA A 556 -43.99 2.55 -7.77
C ALA A 556 -44.02 3.08 -6.32
N ILE A 557 -44.69 4.22 -6.11
CA ILE A 557 -44.66 4.99 -4.85
C ILE A 557 -45.87 4.63 -3.93
N THR A 558 -46.61 3.56 -4.21
CA THR A 558 -47.92 3.28 -3.59
C THR A 558 -48.07 1.82 -3.12
N ASP A 559 -48.03 1.60 -1.80
CA ASP A 559 -48.31 0.32 -1.10
C ASP A 559 -47.62 -0.97 -1.63
N GLY A 560 -46.60 -0.80 -2.48
CA GLY A 560 -45.72 -1.78 -3.09
C GLY A 560 -45.00 -1.14 -4.30
N PRO A 561 -43.93 -1.74 -4.87
CA PRO A 561 -43.15 -2.90 -4.43
C PRO A 561 -42.12 -2.58 -3.33
N ALA A 562 -41.57 -3.62 -2.68
CA ALA A 562 -40.61 -3.45 -1.57
C ALA A 562 -39.15 -3.24 -2.01
N ASP A 563 -38.68 -3.97 -3.03
CA ASP A 563 -37.30 -3.96 -3.55
C ASP A 563 -37.31 -4.26 -5.05
N GLY A 564 -36.24 -3.92 -5.76
CA GLY A 564 -36.08 -4.11 -7.20
C GLY A 564 -35.76 -5.56 -7.59
N LEU A 565 -34.48 -5.88 -7.69
CA LEU A 565 -34.01 -7.25 -7.91
C LEU A 565 -33.51 -7.85 -6.60
N VAL A 566 -33.99 -9.04 -6.27
CA VAL A 566 -33.50 -9.84 -5.13
C VAL A 566 -32.93 -11.13 -5.68
N ILE A 567 -31.65 -11.36 -5.44
CA ILE A 567 -30.88 -12.50 -5.95
C ILE A 567 -30.51 -13.38 -4.76
N GLU A 568 -31.06 -14.59 -4.76
CA GLU A 568 -30.73 -15.68 -3.83
C GLU A 568 -29.95 -16.82 -4.49
N ALA A 569 -29.86 -16.80 -5.83
CA ALA A 569 -28.92 -17.58 -6.61
C ALA A 569 -27.47 -17.08 -6.44
N GLY A 570 -26.50 -17.95 -6.72
CA GLY A 570 -25.13 -17.53 -6.97
C GLY A 570 -24.89 -17.27 -8.45
N ASN A 571 -23.66 -16.91 -8.81
CA ASN A 571 -23.15 -16.91 -10.18
C ASN A 571 -24.09 -16.24 -11.21
N SER A 572 -24.76 -15.14 -10.83
CA SER A 572 -25.70 -14.39 -11.68
C SER A 572 -25.10 -13.07 -12.14
N THR A 573 -25.39 -12.64 -13.37
CA THR A 573 -24.99 -11.32 -13.90
C THR A 573 -26.21 -10.41 -14.04
N VAL A 574 -26.09 -9.14 -13.64
CA VAL A 574 -27.04 -8.08 -13.97
C VAL A 574 -26.30 -6.96 -14.66
N GLN A 575 -26.69 -6.65 -15.91
CA GLN A 575 -26.02 -5.62 -16.70
C GLN A 575 -26.93 -4.77 -17.58
N GLY A 576 -26.51 -3.52 -17.83
CA GLY A 576 -27.16 -2.61 -18.77
C GLY A 576 -28.54 -2.09 -18.38
N LEU A 577 -28.91 -2.15 -17.10
CA LEU A 577 -30.22 -1.71 -16.59
C LEU A 577 -30.14 -0.39 -15.82
N ALA A 578 -31.19 0.44 -15.90
CA ALA A 578 -31.47 1.46 -14.91
C ALA A 578 -32.44 0.89 -13.85
N VAL A 579 -32.04 0.84 -12.58
CA VAL A 579 -32.83 0.24 -11.48
C VAL A 579 -33.12 1.30 -10.42
N ASN A 580 -34.36 1.80 -10.40
CA ASN A 580 -34.68 3.04 -9.71
C ASN A 580 -36.12 3.07 -9.15
N GLY A 581 -36.43 4.03 -8.27
CA GLY A 581 -37.77 4.29 -7.75
C GLY A 581 -38.36 3.23 -6.81
N PHE A 582 -37.62 2.22 -6.37
CA PHE A 582 -38.13 1.19 -5.45
C PHE A 582 -38.25 1.73 -4.02
N SER A 583 -39.48 1.84 -3.51
CA SER A 583 -39.74 2.40 -2.18
C SER A 583 -41.00 1.85 -1.52
N ARG A 584 -40.87 1.50 -0.24
CA ARG A 584 -41.90 1.04 0.68
C ARG A 584 -42.27 2.18 1.64
N ALA A 585 -43.57 2.30 1.92
CA ALA A 585 -44.08 3.22 2.93
C ALA A 585 -43.43 2.98 4.31
N GLY A 586 -42.83 4.03 4.87
CA GLY A 586 -42.08 4.02 6.13
C GLY A 586 -41.46 5.39 6.39
N SER A 587 -40.96 5.60 7.61
CA SER A 587 -40.19 6.79 7.98
C SER A 587 -38.89 6.37 8.68
N PRO A 588 -37.74 6.39 7.99
CA PRO A 588 -37.57 6.75 6.57
C PRO A 588 -38.15 5.70 5.62
N PRO A 589 -38.39 6.05 4.34
CA PRO A 589 -38.74 5.07 3.31
C PRO A 589 -37.64 4.00 3.20
N THR A 590 -38.02 2.78 2.82
CA THR A 590 -37.09 1.66 2.65
C THR A 590 -37.29 1.01 1.30
N GLY A 591 -36.26 0.42 0.71
CA GLY A 591 -36.41 -0.34 -0.54
C GLY A 591 -35.13 -0.36 -1.34
N LEU A 592 -34.65 -1.56 -1.66
CA LEU A 592 -33.34 -1.78 -2.25
C LEU A 592 -33.43 -1.77 -3.79
N GLY A 593 -32.41 -1.26 -4.47
CA GLY A 593 -32.29 -1.40 -5.92
C GLY A 593 -31.98 -2.85 -6.31
N ILE A 594 -30.82 -3.36 -5.87
CA ILE A 594 -30.39 -4.75 -6.02
C ILE A 594 -29.98 -5.30 -4.66
N TRP A 595 -30.47 -6.48 -4.28
CA TRP A 595 -30.12 -7.19 -3.06
C TRP A 595 -29.54 -8.56 -3.39
N LEU A 596 -28.26 -8.76 -3.08
CA LEU A 596 -27.55 -10.03 -3.11
C LEU A 596 -27.64 -10.65 -1.71
N ARG A 597 -28.28 -11.81 -1.61
CA ARG A 597 -28.61 -12.46 -0.33
C ARG A 597 -28.42 -13.95 -0.46
N LEU A 598 -27.92 -14.64 0.56
CA LEU A 598 -27.57 -16.07 0.44
C LEU A 598 -26.34 -16.31 -0.42
N GLN A 599 -26.46 -16.64 -1.71
CA GLN A 599 -25.35 -17.20 -2.47
C GLN A 599 -24.44 -16.14 -3.14
N GLY A 600 -23.18 -16.51 -3.35
CA GLY A 600 -22.10 -15.63 -3.81
C GLY A 600 -21.78 -15.68 -5.31
N GLY A 601 -20.70 -15.00 -5.71
CA GLY A 601 -20.17 -15.04 -7.09
C GLY A 601 -20.97 -14.25 -8.11
N ASN A 602 -21.84 -13.31 -7.70
CA ASN A 602 -22.65 -12.52 -8.62
C ASN A 602 -21.89 -11.31 -9.18
N VAL A 603 -22.24 -10.90 -10.40
CA VAL A 603 -21.67 -9.75 -11.11
C VAL A 603 -22.75 -8.70 -11.34
N VAL A 604 -22.51 -7.47 -10.92
CA VAL A 604 -23.39 -6.32 -11.18
C VAL A 604 -22.57 -5.27 -11.91
N GLU A 605 -22.77 -5.07 -13.20
CA GLU A 605 -21.89 -4.26 -14.06
C GLU A 605 -22.66 -3.41 -15.09
N GLY A 606 -22.20 -2.20 -15.39
CA GLY A 606 -22.82 -1.33 -16.42
C GLY A 606 -24.25 -0.82 -16.09
N ASN A 607 -24.66 -0.81 -14.82
CA ASN A 607 -26.02 -0.42 -14.40
C ASN A 607 -26.10 1.00 -13.83
N PHE A 608 -27.27 1.65 -13.96
CA PHE A 608 -27.59 2.93 -13.33
C PHE A 608 -28.57 2.72 -12.17
N ILE A 609 -28.07 2.70 -10.93
CA ILE A 609 -28.82 2.28 -9.74
C ILE A 609 -29.15 3.51 -8.88
N GLY A 610 -30.43 3.89 -8.88
CA GLY A 610 -30.96 5.10 -8.22
C GLY A 610 -30.90 6.39 -9.06
N ALA A 611 -30.26 6.35 -10.23
CA ALA A 611 -30.25 7.44 -11.21
C ALA A 611 -31.33 7.27 -12.29
N ASN A 612 -31.64 8.34 -13.01
CA ASN A 612 -32.44 8.28 -14.23
C ASN A 612 -31.62 7.68 -15.40
N LEU A 613 -32.31 7.30 -16.49
CA LEU A 613 -31.69 6.77 -17.73
C LEU A 613 -30.58 7.66 -18.33
N ALA A 614 -30.58 8.97 -18.07
CA ALA A 614 -29.52 9.87 -18.52
C ALA A 614 -28.26 9.84 -17.65
N GLY A 615 -28.36 9.30 -16.43
CA GLY A 615 -27.30 9.29 -15.41
C GLY A 615 -27.03 10.66 -14.78
N THR A 616 -27.98 11.60 -14.86
CA THR A 616 -27.78 13.03 -14.51
C THR A 616 -28.78 13.59 -13.49
N ALA A 617 -29.83 12.86 -13.15
CA ALA A 617 -30.78 13.25 -12.11
C ALA A 617 -31.22 12.05 -11.27
N ALA A 618 -31.60 12.31 -10.03
CA ALA A 618 -31.94 11.26 -9.06
C ALA A 618 -33.33 10.70 -9.35
N ALA A 619 -33.44 9.38 -9.31
CA ALA A 619 -34.68 8.61 -9.35
C ALA A 619 -34.66 7.59 -8.19
N GLY A 620 -34.15 8.01 -7.02
CA GLY A 620 -33.64 7.13 -5.97
C GLY A 620 -34.54 5.96 -5.56
N ASN A 621 -33.90 4.82 -5.29
CA ASN A 621 -34.51 3.80 -4.43
C ASN A 621 -34.59 4.35 -3.00
N GLY A 622 -35.63 4.00 -2.24
CA GLY A 622 -35.87 4.56 -0.91
C GLY A 622 -34.82 4.17 0.13
N GLY A 623 -34.23 2.98 -0.02
CA GLY A 623 -33.14 2.45 0.79
C GLY A 623 -31.80 2.51 0.06
N HIS A 624 -31.07 1.39 0.07
CA HIS A 624 -29.74 1.28 -0.53
C HIS A 624 -29.81 1.04 -2.05
N GLY A 625 -28.76 1.43 -2.78
CA GLY A 625 -28.61 1.08 -4.19
C GLY A 625 -28.35 -0.42 -4.36
N VAL A 626 -27.24 -0.89 -3.79
CA VAL A 626 -26.85 -2.31 -3.74
C VAL A 626 -26.66 -2.74 -2.29
N GLN A 627 -27.23 -3.87 -1.90
CA GLN A 627 -26.99 -4.52 -0.61
C GLN A 627 -26.48 -5.95 -0.80
N ILE A 628 -25.42 -6.30 -0.07
CA ILE A 628 -24.86 -7.66 0.03
C ILE A 628 -25.05 -8.14 1.47
N SER A 629 -25.72 -9.27 1.69
CA SER A 629 -25.91 -9.84 3.03
C SER A 629 -26.00 -11.36 3.09
N GLY A 630 -25.79 -11.91 4.29
CA GLY A 630 -25.72 -13.37 4.52
C GLY A 630 -24.41 -13.96 4.02
N PRO A 631 -24.37 -15.24 3.60
CA PRO A 631 -23.16 -15.89 3.09
C PRO A 631 -22.81 -15.49 1.64
N SER A 632 -23.25 -14.31 1.16
CA SER A 632 -23.06 -13.90 -0.23
C SER A 632 -21.63 -13.37 -0.42
N ASN A 633 -20.72 -14.30 -0.66
CA ASN A 633 -19.29 -14.06 -0.82
C ASN A 633 -18.91 -13.75 -2.27
N ASN A 634 -17.69 -13.24 -2.49
CA ASN A 634 -17.04 -13.18 -3.80
C ASN A 634 -17.85 -12.47 -4.92
N ASN A 635 -18.74 -11.53 -4.58
CA ASN A 635 -19.48 -10.76 -5.59
C ASN A 635 -18.63 -9.63 -6.18
N ARG A 636 -18.82 -9.32 -7.46
CA ARG A 636 -18.18 -8.21 -8.18
C ARG A 636 -19.21 -7.12 -8.46
N ILE A 637 -19.05 -5.94 -7.87
CA ILE A 637 -19.84 -4.75 -8.18
C ILE A 637 -18.99 -3.81 -9.02
N GLY A 638 -19.28 -3.74 -10.31
CA GLY A 638 -18.57 -2.96 -11.32
C GLY A 638 -17.40 -3.74 -11.94
N GLY A 639 -16.42 -3.04 -12.50
CA GLY A 639 -15.27 -3.68 -13.12
C GLY A 639 -14.18 -2.71 -13.52
N THR A 640 -13.14 -3.26 -14.13
CA THR A 640 -11.93 -2.55 -14.58
C THR A 640 -12.12 -1.94 -15.98
N ALA A 641 -12.79 -2.67 -16.88
CA ALA A 641 -13.20 -2.17 -18.18
C ALA A 641 -14.32 -1.10 -18.07
N GLU A 642 -14.31 -0.11 -18.97
CA GLU A 642 -15.27 1.01 -18.97
C GLU A 642 -16.75 0.59 -19.03
N PRO A 643 -17.16 -0.37 -19.89
CA PRO A 643 -18.55 -0.85 -19.95
C PRO A 643 -19.06 -1.50 -18.66
N ALA A 644 -18.16 -1.93 -17.76
CA ALA A 644 -18.52 -2.58 -16.50
C ALA A 644 -18.92 -1.58 -15.39
N ARG A 645 -18.63 -0.28 -15.57
CA ARG A 645 -18.89 0.76 -14.56
C ARG A 645 -20.38 0.90 -14.21
N ASN A 646 -20.73 0.70 -12.94
CA ASN A 646 -22.04 1.15 -12.45
C ASN A 646 -22.02 2.63 -12.04
N ILE A 647 -23.18 3.26 -12.12
CA ILE A 647 -23.51 4.48 -11.36
C ILE A 647 -24.42 4.07 -10.21
N VAL A 648 -23.99 4.26 -8.96
CA VAL A 648 -24.77 3.94 -7.76
C VAL A 648 -24.99 5.22 -6.97
N SER A 649 -26.02 5.96 -7.37
CA SER A 649 -26.20 7.38 -7.03
C SER A 649 -27.68 7.73 -6.84
N GLY A 650 -27.97 8.79 -6.09
CA GLY A 650 -29.33 9.28 -5.87
C GLY A 650 -30.22 8.42 -4.94
N ASN A 651 -29.70 7.36 -4.33
CA ASN A 651 -30.46 6.46 -3.45
C ASN A 651 -30.74 7.12 -2.08
N GLY A 652 -31.80 6.72 -1.39
CA GLY A 652 -32.23 7.33 -0.12
C GLY A 652 -31.31 7.05 1.07
N PHE A 653 -30.56 5.94 1.03
CA PHE A 653 -29.58 5.55 2.05
C PHE A 653 -28.17 5.42 1.46
N SER A 654 -27.42 4.35 1.74
CA SER A 654 -26.09 4.12 1.19
C SER A 654 -26.15 3.78 -0.30
N GLY A 655 -25.15 4.17 -1.09
CA GLY A 655 -24.98 3.64 -2.45
C GLY A 655 -24.83 2.12 -2.41
N ILE A 656 -23.78 1.64 -1.74
CA ILE A 656 -23.50 0.20 -1.55
C ILE A 656 -23.40 -0.12 -0.05
N ILE A 657 -23.90 -1.28 0.38
CA ILE A 657 -23.70 -1.82 1.73
C ILE A 657 -23.34 -3.31 1.68
N ILE A 658 -22.35 -3.71 2.47
CA ILE A 658 -22.01 -5.10 2.81
C ILE A 658 -22.28 -5.28 4.30
N THR A 659 -23.13 -6.23 4.68
CA THR A 659 -23.55 -6.42 6.08
C THR A 659 -23.85 -7.87 6.44
N VAL A 660 -23.55 -8.25 7.67
CA VAL A 660 -23.94 -9.52 8.28
C VAL A 660 -25.46 -9.77 8.19
N GLU A 661 -25.87 -11.02 7.97
CA GLU A 661 -27.24 -11.49 8.19
C GLU A 661 -27.19 -12.76 9.07
N ASN A 662 -27.82 -12.70 10.25
CA ASN A 662 -27.65 -13.66 11.34
C ASN A 662 -26.19 -13.72 11.82
N THR A 663 -25.49 -14.83 11.58
CA THR A 663 -24.07 -15.04 11.91
C THR A 663 -23.18 -15.13 10.67
N ASN A 664 -23.75 -14.95 9.47
CA ASN A 664 -23.03 -15.11 8.20
C ASN A 664 -22.49 -13.77 7.73
N ARG A 665 -21.17 -13.71 7.55
CA ARG A 665 -20.39 -12.53 7.22
C ARG A 665 -19.94 -12.59 5.76
N PRO A 666 -20.43 -11.71 4.87
CA PRO A 666 -19.93 -11.64 3.50
C PRO A 666 -18.42 -11.36 3.46
N THR A 667 -17.67 -12.15 2.68
CA THR A 667 -16.22 -11.97 2.46
C THR A 667 -15.86 -12.01 0.97
N GLY A 668 -14.67 -11.51 0.61
CA GLY A 668 -14.13 -11.55 -0.75
C GLY A 668 -14.87 -10.67 -1.78
N ASN A 669 -15.80 -9.82 -1.37
CA ASN A 669 -16.55 -8.97 -2.29
C ASN A 669 -15.68 -7.82 -2.81
N ARG A 670 -15.82 -7.49 -4.10
CA ARG A 670 -14.99 -6.50 -4.81
C ARG A 670 -15.87 -5.40 -5.40
N ILE A 671 -15.65 -4.16 -4.98
CA ILE A 671 -16.33 -2.96 -5.50
C ILE A 671 -15.33 -2.21 -6.39
N LEU A 672 -15.48 -2.27 -7.71
CA LEU A 672 -14.47 -1.85 -8.70
C LEU A 672 -15.03 -0.84 -9.72
N GLY A 673 -14.32 0.26 -9.98
CA GLY A 673 -14.55 1.15 -11.12
C GLY A 673 -15.86 1.96 -11.12
N ASN A 674 -16.61 1.97 -10.01
CA ASN A 674 -17.96 2.55 -9.93
C ASN A 674 -17.95 4.07 -9.69
N PHE A 675 -19.00 4.74 -10.15
CA PHE A 675 -19.33 6.12 -9.75
C PHE A 675 -20.41 6.07 -8.66
N ILE A 676 -20.09 6.53 -7.45
CA ILE A 676 -20.93 6.37 -6.25
C ILE A 676 -21.20 7.75 -5.64
N GLY A 677 -22.44 8.23 -5.82
CA GLY A 677 -22.88 9.56 -5.37
C GLY A 677 -22.61 10.69 -6.37
N THR A 678 -22.16 10.38 -7.57
CA THR A 678 -21.92 11.31 -8.68
C THR A 678 -22.76 10.98 -9.91
N ASP A 679 -22.83 11.92 -10.85
CA ASP A 679 -23.46 11.73 -12.17
C ASP A 679 -22.59 10.86 -13.10
N VAL A 680 -23.11 10.53 -14.29
CA VAL A 680 -22.41 9.76 -15.34
C VAL A 680 -21.09 10.38 -15.81
N THR A 681 -20.83 11.66 -15.54
CA THR A 681 -19.54 12.29 -15.83
C THR A 681 -18.52 12.15 -14.71
N GLY A 682 -18.95 11.77 -13.50
CA GLY A 682 -18.12 11.77 -12.31
C GLY A 682 -17.70 13.19 -11.86
N THR A 683 -18.40 14.24 -12.31
CA THR A 683 -18.04 15.65 -12.02
C THR A 683 -19.11 16.44 -11.27
N GLN A 684 -20.36 15.96 -11.25
CA GLN A 684 -21.45 16.58 -10.50
C GLN A 684 -21.94 15.65 -9.37
N PRO A 685 -22.32 16.20 -8.20
CA PRO A 685 -22.89 15.39 -7.13
C PRO A 685 -24.31 14.91 -7.50
N LEU A 686 -24.53 13.61 -7.32
CA LEU A 686 -25.82 12.93 -7.43
C LEU A 686 -26.02 12.10 -6.15
N ARG A 687 -26.09 12.84 -5.03
CA ARG A 687 -25.98 12.37 -3.64
C ARG A 687 -26.81 11.13 -3.31
N ASN A 688 -26.16 10.09 -2.78
CA ASN A 688 -26.84 9.09 -1.95
C ASN A 688 -27.11 9.69 -0.56
N GLY A 689 -28.32 9.52 -0.02
CA GLY A 689 -28.82 10.21 1.18
C GLY A 689 -28.17 9.82 2.51
N ALA A 690 -27.38 8.73 2.53
CA ALA A 690 -26.52 8.39 3.66
C ALA A 690 -25.06 8.24 3.22
N ARG A 691 -24.57 7.02 2.96
CA ARG A 691 -23.13 6.74 2.74
C ARG A 691 -22.84 6.47 1.27
N GLY A 692 -21.59 6.61 0.84
CA GLY A 692 -21.19 6.04 -0.46
C GLY A 692 -21.15 4.52 -0.36
N VAL A 693 -20.23 4.00 0.45
CA VAL A 693 -20.07 2.57 0.76
C VAL A 693 -20.07 2.35 2.28
N LEU A 694 -20.68 1.27 2.74
CA LEU A 694 -20.62 0.79 4.13
C LEU A 694 -20.25 -0.70 4.16
N ILE A 695 -19.21 -1.06 4.89
CA ILE A 695 -18.90 -2.44 5.27
C ILE A 695 -19.15 -2.57 6.77
N SER A 696 -20.05 -3.47 7.15
CA SER A 696 -20.41 -3.72 8.54
C SER A 696 -20.26 -5.20 8.89
N ASP A 697 -19.43 -5.50 9.89
CA ASP A 697 -19.24 -6.85 10.44
C ASP A 697 -18.89 -7.93 9.38
N SER A 698 -18.13 -7.51 8.37
CA SER A 698 -17.83 -8.29 7.15
C SER A 698 -16.32 -8.19 6.83
N PRO A 699 -15.55 -9.28 6.87
CA PRO A 699 -14.10 -9.25 6.70
C PRO A 699 -13.67 -9.38 5.23
N GLY A 700 -12.42 -9.02 4.93
CA GLY A 700 -11.74 -9.43 3.69
C GLY A 700 -12.33 -8.92 2.37
N ASN A 701 -13.04 -7.78 2.36
CA ASN A 701 -13.62 -7.18 1.16
C ASN A 701 -12.72 -6.06 0.59
N THR A 702 -12.83 -5.80 -0.71
CA THR A 702 -11.99 -4.81 -1.42
C THR A 702 -12.84 -3.70 -2.05
N ILE A 703 -12.50 -2.44 -1.75
CA ILE A 703 -13.04 -1.25 -2.39
C ILE A 703 -11.93 -0.63 -3.25
N GLY A 704 -12.07 -0.75 -4.57
CA GLY A 704 -11.11 -0.30 -5.56
C GLY A 704 -10.04 -1.34 -5.86
N GLY A 705 -8.82 -0.91 -6.18
CA GLY A 705 -7.70 -1.79 -6.52
C GLY A 705 -6.53 -1.03 -7.14
N THR A 706 -5.52 -1.79 -7.59
CA THR A 706 -4.24 -1.29 -8.11
C THR A 706 -4.20 -0.99 -9.61
N THR A 707 -5.27 -1.23 -10.38
CA THR A 707 -5.33 -0.77 -11.78
C THR A 707 -6.15 0.53 -11.90
N ALA A 708 -5.85 1.36 -12.91
CA ALA A 708 -6.57 2.62 -13.11
C ALA A 708 -8.09 2.42 -13.33
N GLY A 709 -8.47 1.30 -13.95
CA GLY A 709 -9.87 0.90 -14.15
C GLY A 709 -10.59 0.50 -12.85
N ALA A 710 -9.88 -0.02 -11.84
CA ALA A 710 -10.48 -0.46 -10.58
C ALA A 710 -10.95 0.71 -9.68
N ARG A 711 -10.48 1.93 -9.94
CA ARG A 711 -10.76 3.15 -9.16
C ARG A 711 -12.26 3.47 -9.07
N ASN A 712 -12.82 3.44 -7.86
CA ASN A 712 -14.13 4.04 -7.62
C ASN A 712 -14.02 5.55 -7.41
N ILE A 713 -15.05 6.28 -7.82
CA ILE A 713 -15.28 7.69 -7.50
C ILE A 713 -16.38 7.74 -6.43
N ILE A 714 -16.01 7.97 -5.17
CA ILE A 714 -16.91 7.91 -4.01
C ILE A 714 -17.09 9.33 -3.45
N SER A 715 -17.99 10.07 -4.07
CA SER A 715 -18.05 11.53 -3.97
C SER A 715 -19.49 12.03 -3.96
N GLY A 716 -19.75 13.21 -3.40
CA GLY A 716 -21.09 13.79 -3.32
C GLY A 716 -22.05 13.09 -2.34
N ASN A 717 -21.59 12.11 -1.54
CA ASN A 717 -22.41 11.37 -0.57
C ASN A 717 -22.51 12.09 0.78
N GLY A 718 -23.25 11.50 1.72
CA GLY A 718 -23.41 12.00 3.09
C GLY A 718 -24.82 12.51 3.37
N GLY A 719 -25.02 12.99 4.59
CA GLY A 719 -26.23 13.70 5.04
C GLY A 719 -25.90 14.46 6.32
N ASP A 720 -26.85 15.24 6.84
CA ASP A 720 -26.63 16.12 7.99
C ASP A 720 -26.52 15.36 9.34
N VAL A 721 -26.28 14.04 9.28
CA VAL A 721 -26.11 13.12 10.41
C VAL A 721 -24.64 12.68 10.45
N GLU A 722 -24.00 12.80 11.62
CA GLU A 722 -22.54 12.59 11.79
C GLU A 722 -22.00 11.23 11.31
N SER A 723 -22.86 10.21 11.20
CA SER A 723 -22.48 8.85 10.81
C SER A 723 -22.67 8.57 9.31
N PHE A 724 -22.79 9.60 8.47
CA PHE A 724 -22.97 9.51 7.02
C PHE A 724 -21.75 10.08 6.28
N SER A 725 -20.81 9.20 5.96
CA SER A 725 -19.49 9.50 5.36
C SER A 725 -19.38 8.89 3.95
N GLY A 726 -18.32 9.21 3.20
CA GLY A 726 -18.05 8.62 1.88
C GLY A 726 -17.93 7.10 1.94
N VAL A 727 -16.99 6.58 2.73
CA VAL A 727 -16.84 5.15 3.03
C VAL A 727 -16.85 4.94 4.54
N ILE A 728 -17.51 3.86 5.00
CA ILE A 728 -17.52 3.46 6.41
C ILE A 728 -17.12 1.99 6.58
N LEU A 729 -16.23 1.72 7.55
CA LEU A 729 -15.86 0.39 8.05
C LEU A 729 -16.25 0.30 9.53
N SER A 730 -17.18 -0.59 9.89
CA SER A 730 -17.76 -0.62 11.24
C SER A 730 -18.05 -2.03 11.77
N SER A 731 -18.15 -2.15 13.10
CA SER A 731 -18.35 -3.41 13.84
C SER A 731 -17.09 -4.28 13.92
N ARG A 732 -17.03 -5.11 14.98
CA ARG A 732 -15.86 -5.91 15.37
C ARG A 732 -15.27 -6.78 14.26
N ASN A 733 -16.10 -7.31 13.37
CA ASN A 733 -15.66 -8.27 12.35
C ASN A 733 -15.52 -7.61 10.95
N ALA A 734 -15.55 -6.27 10.86
CA ALA A 734 -15.07 -5.56 9.68
C ALA A 734 -13.54 -5.46 9.74
N GLU A 735 -12.88 -6.56 9.37
CA GLU A 735 -11.43 -6.71 9.44
C GLU A 735 -10.77 -7.15 8.13
N GLY A 736 -9.51 -6.78 7.93
CA GLY A 736 -8.76 -7.13 6.72
C GLY A 736 -9.34 -6.56 5.41
N ASN A 737 -10.17 -5.51 5.48
CA ASN A 737 -10.72 -4.88 4.27
C ASN A 737 -9.69 -3.92 3.65
N LEU A 738 -9.65 -3.88 2.31
CA LEU A 738 -8.75 -3.04 1.52
C LEU A 738 -9.52 -1.88 0.87
N LEU A 739 -9.06 -0.64 1.03
CA LEU A 739 -9.53 0.54 0.29
C LEU A 739 -8.36 1.05 -0.57
N GLN A 740 -8.36 0.82 -1.88
CA GLN A 740 -7.21 1.09 -2.74
C GLN A 740 -7.56 1.83 -4.03
N GLY A 741 -6.71 2.75 -4.45
CA GLY A 741 -6.80 3.45 -5.75
C GLY A 741 -8.00 4.39 -5.92
N ASN A 742 -8.82 4.61 -4.89
CA ASN A 742 -10.10 5.34 -4.99
C ASN A 742 -9.93 6.87 -4.93
N TYR A 743 -10.84 7.59 -5.57
CA TYR A 743 -10.99 9.04 -5.40
C TYR A 743 -12.24 9.30 -4.53
N ILE A 744 -12.05 9.99 -3.41
CA ILE A 744 -13.05 10.14 -2.35
C ILE A 744 -13.24 11.62 -2.00
N GLY A 745 -14.36 12.20 -2.43
CA GLY A 745 -14.69 13.63 -2.28
C GLY A 745 -14.21 14.51 -3.43
N THR A 746 -13.64 13.92 -4.49
CA THR A 746 -13.16 14.59 -5.70
C THR A 746 -13.91 14.13 -6.96
N ASP A 747 -13.72 14.85 -8.07
CA ASP A 747 -14.17 14.41 -9.40
C ASP A 747 -13.32 13.26 -9.96
N VAL A 748 -13.73 12.69 -11.10
CA VAL A 748 -13.01 11.61 -11.80
C VAL A 748 -11.55 11.94 -12.15
N THR A 749 -11.16 13.22 -12.17
CA THR A 749 -9.77 13.64 -12.42
C THR A 749 -8.93 13.75 -11.14
N GLY A 750 -9.58 13.75 -9.97
CA GLY A 750 -8.92 14.02 -8.70
C GLY A 750 -8.42 15.47 -8.55
N THR A 751 -8.87 16.40 -9.40
CA THR A 751 -8.40 17.81 -9.40
C THR A 751 -9.44 18.84 -8.94
N ARG A 752 -10.68 18.41 -8.71
CA ARG A 752 -11.78 19.26 -8.23
C ARG A 752 -12.56 18.55 -7.12
N ALA A 753 -13.09 19.32 -6.16
CA ALA A 753 -13.95 18.77 -5.11
C ALA A 753 -15.35 18.42 -5.66
N VAL A 754 -15.83 17.23 -5.28
CA VAL A 754 -17.23 16.80 -5.32
C VAL A 754 -17.52 16.22 -3.94
N ALA A 755 -17.59 17.12 -2.96
CA ALA A 755 -17.45 16.83 -1.53
C ALA A 755 -18.41 15.74 -1.00
N ASN A 756 -17.90 14.80 -0.19
CA ASN A 756 -18.76 14.10 0.76
C ASN A 756 -19.01 15.00 1.97
N PHE A 757 -20.22 14.89 2.54
CA PHE A 757 -20.70 15.87 3.53
C PHE A 757 -19.93 15.84 4.86
N ASN A 758 -19.75 14.66 5.44
CA ASN A 758 -18.94 14.46 6.65
C ASN A 758 -17.58 13.89 6.25
N GLU A 759 -17.16 12.76 6.79
CA GLU A 759 -15.84 12.21 6.49
C GLU A 759 -15.72 11.62 5.08
N GLY A 760 -14.49 11.59 4.54
CA GLY A 760 -14.18 10.78 3.36
C GLY A 760 -14.22 9.29 3.71
N VAL A 761 -13.47 8.88 4.73
CA VAL A 761 -13.43 7.51 5.26
C VAL A 761 -13.62 7.52 6.78
N PHE A 762 -14.48 6.66 7.33
CA PHE A 762 -14.73 6.53 8.76
C PHE A 762 -14.60 5.07 9.23
N VAL A 763 -13.65 4.80 10.14
CA VAL A 763 -13.43 3.49 10.77
C VAL A 763 -13.86 3.59 12.25
N LEU A 764 -14.74 2.71 12.70
CA LEU A 764 -15.38 2.82 14.03
C LEU A 764 -15.88 1.49 14.60
N ASP A 765 -16.43 1.52 15.81
CA ASP A 765 -17.19 0.43 16.44
C ASP A 765 -16.46 -0.92 16.46
N ALA A 766 -15.14 -0.89 16.73
CA ALA A 766 -14.22 -2.03 16.80
C ALA A 766 -13.75 -2.65 15.48
N ALA A 767 -13.93 -1.98 14.34
CA ALA A 767 -13.31 -2.40 13.07
C ALA A 767 -11.77 -2.40 13.19
N SER A 768 -11.12 -3.47 12.73
CA SER A 768 -9.69 -3.72 12.98
C SER A 768 -8.93 -4.17 11.74
N MET A 769 -7.61 -4.01 11.73
CA MET A 769 -6.74 -4.56 10.68
C MET A 769 -7.10 -4.18 9.22
N ASN A 770 -7.86 -3.11 8.99
CA ASN A 770 -8.17 -2.64 7.63
C ASN A 770 -7.01 -1.81 7.07
N THR A 771 -6.84 -1.82 5.75
CA THR A 771 -5.78 -1.07 5.05
C THR A 771 -6.41 -0.03 4.14
N ILE A 772 -6.13 1.24 4.43
CA ILE A 772 -6.57 2.40 3.64
C ILE A 772 -5.36 2.87 2.84
N GLY A 773 -5.38 2.60 1.54
CA GLY A 773 -4.30 2.80 0.59
C GLY A 773 -3.40 1.57 0.52
N GLY A 774 -2.10 1.78 0.38
CA GLY A 774 -1.11 0.72 0.25
C GLY A 774 0.29 1.30 0.11
N THR A 775 1.20 0.52 -0.45
CA THR A 775 2.61 0.90 -0.61
C THR A 775 3.05 1.09 -2.06
N THR A 776 2.18 0.83 -3.04
CA THR A 776 2.42 1.17 -4.45
C THR A 776 1.76 2.49 -4.84
N GLU A 777 2.15 3.07 -5.97
CA GLU A 777 1.53 4.30 -6.46
C GLU A 777 0.05 4.09 -6.80
N ALA A 778 -0.33 2.97 -7.42
CA ALA A 778 -1.71 2.77 -7.82
C ALA A 778 -2.65 2.38 -6.66
N ALA A 779 -2.13 1.81 -5.56
CA ALA A 779 -2.92 1.57 -4.35
C ALA A 779 -3.37 2.87 -3.63
N ARG A 780 -2.76 4.03 -3.96
CA ARG A 780 -3.05 5.35 -3.37
C ARG A 780 -4.51 5.78 -3.54
N ASN A 781 -5.19 6.08 -2.43
CA ASN A 781 -6.42 6.87 -2.50
C ASN A 781 -6.13 8.38 -2.52
N VAL A 782 -7.00 9.14 -3.18
CA VAL A 782 -7.07 10.61 -3.07
C VAL A 782 -8.32 10.95 -2.27
N ILE A 783 -8.13 11.39 -1.02
CA ILE A 783 -9.19 11.59 -0.03
C ILE A 783 -9.23 13.07 0.33
N SER A 784 -10.02 13.83 -0.42
CA SER A 784 -9.92 15.30 -0.48
C SER A 784 -11.28 15.96 -0.71
N GLY A 785 -11.45 17.20 -0.26
CA GLY A 785 -12.72 17.93 -0.40
C GLY A 785 -13.83 17.48 0.56
N ASN A 786 -13.55 16.66 1.57
CA ASN A 786 -14.54 16.12 2.51
C ASN A 786 -14.71 17.01 3.76
N GLY A 787 -15.86 16.91 4.42
CA GLY A 787 -16.15 17.63 5.68
C GLY A 787 -16.80 18.99 5.50
N VAL A 788 -17.64 19.14 4.47
CA VAL A 788 -18.43 20.35 4.18
C VAL A 788 -19.66 20.53 5.08
N SER A 789 -19.89 19.63 6.03
CA SER A 789 -20.88 19.78 7.10
C SER A 789 -20.74 21.14 7.80
N PRO A 790 -21.85 21.82 8.14
CA PRO A 790 -21.81 23.10 8.88
C PRO A 790 -21.47 22.91 10.36
N ASP A 791 -21.65 21.71 10.93
CA ASP A 791 -21.30 21.41 12.32
C ASP A 791 -19.79 21.58 12.54
N PRO A 792 -19.29 22.37 13.53
CA PRO A 792 -17.87 22.65 13.72
C PRO A 792 -17.02 21.48 14.25
N ILE A 793 -17.64 20.36 14.65
CA ILE A 793 -17.00 19.18 15.26
C ILE A 793 -16.90 18.01 14.27
N VAL A 794 -17.68 18.02 13.19
CA VAL A 794 -17.77 16.93 12.19
C VAL A 794 -16.98 17.25 10.92
N GLY A 795 -16.37 16.24 10.30
CA GLY A 795 -15.71 16.32 8.99
C GLY A 795 -14.19 16.17 9.02
N SER A 796 -13.68 15.18 8.31
CA SER A 796 -12.25 14.89 8.13
C SER A 796 -12.03 14.16 6.79
N GLY A 797 -10.81 14.11 6.26
CA GLY A 797 -10.48 13.17 5.19
C GLY A 797 -10.67 11.73 5.67
N ILE A 798 -10.00 11.37 6.76
CA ILE A 798 -10.13 10.07 7.43
C ILE A 798 -10.44 10.28 8.92
N LYS A 799 -11.30 9.44 9.50
CA LYS A 799 -11.58 9.38 10.94
C LYS A 799 -11.50 7.95 11.45
N ILE A 800 -10.79 7.73 12.55
CA ILE A 800 -10.67 6.44 13.23
C ILE A 800 -11.15 6.64 14.67
N ARG A 801 -12.17 5.90 15.10
CA ARG A 801 -12.86 6.12 16.38
C ARG A 801 -13.05 4.84 17.20
N ASP A 802 -13.11 5.02 18.52
CA ASP A 802 -13.46 4.01 19.55
C ASP A 802 -12.31 3.09 19.97
N SER A 803 -12.21 2.81 21.27
CA SER A 803 -11.05 2.17 21.90
C SER A 803 -10.86 0.68 21.57
N ALA A 804 -11.78 0.08 20.83
CA ALA A 804 -11.66 -1.28 20.31
C ALA A 804 -11.30 -1.32 18.81
N THR A 805 -11.16 -0.16 18.16
CA THR A 805 -10.83 -0.01 16.74
C THR A 805 -9.31 0.09 16.59
N THR A 806 -8.67 -0.99 16.13
CA THR A 806 -7.21 -1.20 16.27
C THR A 806 -6.53 -1.82 15.06
N GLY A 807 -5.21 -1.64 14.93
CA GLY A 807 -4.41 -2.26 13.87
C GLY A 807 -4.71 -1.74 12.46
N ASN A 808 -5.58 -0.73 12.31
CA ASN A 808 -5.89 -0.14 11.02
C ASN A 808 -4.68 0.66 10.51
N LEU A 809 -4.47 0.61 9.20
CA LEU A 809 -3.33 1.21 8.53
C LEU A 809 -3.81 2.25 7.51
N VAL A 810 -3.17 3.41 7.51
CA VAL A 810 -3.39 4.47 6.51
C VAL A 810 -2.06 4.69 5.80
N GLN A 811 -1.90 4.22 4.56
CA GLN A 811 -0.62 4.14 3.86
C GLN A 811 -0.71 4.70 2.42
N GLY A 812 0.27 5.49 2.01
CA GLY A 812 0.43 5.93 0.61
C GLY A 812 -0.59 6.96 0.09
N ASN A 813 -1.52 7.44 0.92
CA ASN A 813 -2.67 8.26 0.49
C ASN A 813 -2.33 9.74 0.30
N TYR A 814 -3.09 10.42 -0.55
CA TYR A 814 -3.12 11.88 -0.66
C TYR A 814 -4.37 12.43 0.04
N ILE A 815 -4.18 13.30 1.02
CA ILE A 815 -5.22 13.72 1.95
C ILE A 815 -5.25 15.25 2.06
N GLY A 816 -6.26 15.86 1.43
CA GLY A 816 -6.43 17.32 1.34
C GLY A 816 -5.77 17.95 0.10
N THR A 817 -5.20 17.14 -0.78
CA THR A 817 -4.55 17.56 -2.03
C THR A 817 -5.26 17.03 -3.27
N ASP A 818 -4.92 17.55 -4.44
CA ASP A 818 -5.26 16.93 -5.72
C ASP A 818 -4.45 15.64 -5.97
N ALA A 819 -4.82 14.91 -7.02
CA ALA A 819 -4.16 13.67 -7.44
C ALA A 819 -2.68 13.84 -7.82
N SER A 820 -2.16 15.06 -7.95
CA SER A 820 -0.73 15.32 -8.17
C SER A 820 0.05 15.54 -6.87
N GLY A 821 -0.63 15.74 -5.74
CA GLY A 821 0.01 16.08 -4.47
C GLY A 821 0.60 17.49 -4.42
N THR A 822 0.24 18.38 -5.35
CA THR A 822 0.82 19.74 -5.46
C THR A 822 -0.16 20.89 -5.23
N ARG A 823 -1.48 20.63 -5.27
CA ARG A 823 -2.52 21.66 -5.02
C ARG A 823 -3.48 21.19 -3.94
N SER A 824 -4.06 22.13 -3.19
CA SER A 824 -5.03 21.81 -2.15
C SER A 824 -6.42 21.55 -2.73
N ILE A 825 -7.07 20.50 -2.24
CA ILE A 825 -8.51 20.27 -2.34
C ILE A 825 -8.96 19.97 -0.91
N GLU A 826 -9.23 21.04 -0.18
CA GLU A 826 -9.21 21.03 1.29
C GLU A 826 -10.25 20.06 1.86
N ASN A 827 -9.82 19.06 2.66
CA ASN A 827 -10.72 18.55 3.69
C ASN A 827 -10.76 19.55 4.84
N ARG A 828 -11.75 19.40 5.73
CA ARG A 828 -11.77 20.12 6.99
C ARG A 828 -10.55 19.81 7.88
N GLU A 829 -10.41 18.56 8.32
CA GLU A 829 -9.21 18.00 8.97
C GLU A 829 -8.65 16.90 8.05
N GLY A 830 -7.33 16.65 8.07
CA GLY A 830 -6.76 15.56 7.27
C GLY A 830 -7.13 14.19 7.84
N ILE A 831 -6.57 13.83 9.00
CA ILE A 831 -6.85 12.59 9.72
C ILE A 831 -7.19 12.88 11.19
N LEU A 832 -8.31 12.35 11.66
CA LEU A 832 -8.76 12.42 13.05
C LEU A 832 -8.77 11.03 13.71
N VAL A 833 -7.98 10.83 14.77
CA VAL A 833 -7.98 9.62 15.60
C VAL A 833 -8.57 9.96 16.96
N ARG A 834 -9.69 9.33 17.34
CA ARG A 834 -10.43 9.65 18.59
C ARG A 834 -10.73 8.40 19.40
N LEU A 835 -10.26 8.29 20.63
CA LEU A 835 -10.34 7.09 21.50
C LEU A 835 -9.65 5.82 20.97
N ALA A 836 -9.40 5.70 19.66
CA ALA A 836 -8.85 4.51 19.01
C ALA A 836 -7.40 4.20 19.38
N ILE A 837 -7.02 2.93 19.33
CA ILE A 837 -5.71 2.46 19.84
C ILE A 837 -4.95 1.61 18.82
N ASN A 838 -3.61 1.67 18.86
CA ASN A 838 -2.71 0.84 18.06
C ASN A 838 -2.96 0.87 16.54
N ASN A 839 -3.27 2.04 15.97
CA ASN A 839 -3.38 2.24 14.51
C ASN A 839 -2.13 2.95 13.96
N THR A 840 -1.78 2.73 12.69
CA THR A 840 -0.59 3.35 12.06
C THR A 840 -0.98 4.25 10.90
N ILE A 841 -0.46 5.48 10.92
CA ILE A 841 -0.52 6.46 9.84
C ILE A 841 0.87 6.52 9.20
N GLY A 842 0.98 5.98 8.00
CA GLY A 842 2.19 5.89 7.19
C GLY A 842 2.93 4.55 7.33
N GLY A 843 4.26 4.55 7.21
CA GLY A 843 5.06 3.33 7.24
C GLY A 843 6.56 3.59 7.26
N ALA A 844 7.35 2.51 7.13
CA ALA A 844 8.81 2.55 7.08
C ALA A 844 9.38 2.62 5.65
N VAL A 845 8.57 2.32 4.61
CA VAL A 845 8.96 2.42 3.20
C VAL A 845 8.40 3.69 2.55
N THR A 846 9.06 4.17 1.48
CA THR A 846 8.67 5.41 0.79
C THR A 846 7.23 5.35 0.27
N GLY A 847 6.82 4.21 -0.26
CA GLY A 847 5.47 4.00 -0.78
C GLY A 847 4.35 4.13 0.27
N ALA A 848 4.65 3.83 1.54
CA ALA A 848 3.67 3.96 2.63
C ALA A 848 3.40 5.41 3.06
N ARG A 849 4.17 6.39 2.55
CA ARG A 849 4.06 7.81 2.92
C ARG A 849 2.70 8.39 2.52
N ASN A 850 1.94 8.90 3.50
CA ASN A 850 0.83 9.78 3.18
C ASN A 850 1.31 11.23 2.96
N ILE A 851 0.64 11.96 2.08
CA ILE A 851 0.74 13.41 1.93
C ILE A 851 -0.51 14.02 2.59
N ILE A 852 -0.34 14.72 3.72
CA ILE A 852 -1.42 15.19 4.59
C ILE A 852 -1.35 16.72 4.69
N SER A 853 -1.94 17.38 3.70
CA SER A 853 -1.63 18.78 3.37
C SER A 853 -2.85 19.51 2.83
N GLY A 854 -2.85 20.84 2.88
CA GLY A 854 -3.94 21.66 2.33
C GLY A 854 -5.27 21.59 3.10
N ASN A 855 -5.31 21.05 4.32
CA ASN A 855 -6.55 20.91 5.10
C ASN A 855 -6.91 22.21 5.87
N GLN A 856 -8.20 22.44 6.11
CA GLN A 856 -8.70 23.69 6.71
C GLN A 856 -8.39 23.85 8.21
N ARG A 857 -7.99 22.77 8.87
CA ARG A 857 -7.61 22.71 10.29
C ARG A 857 -6.27 21.98 10.43
N GLN A 858 -6.17 20.96 11.26
CA GLN A 858 -4.96 20.15 11.43
C GLN A 858 -4.74 19.18 10.26
N GLY A 859 -3.47 18.80 10.02
CA GLY A 859 -3.14 17.66 9.18
C GLY A 859 -3.52 16.35 9.87
N VAL A 860 -2.96 16.08 11.05
CA VAL A 860 -3.30 14.91 11.89
C VAL A 860 -3.71 15.37 13.29
N ASN A 861 -4.77 14.78 13.84
CA ASN A 861 -5.34 15.14 15.14
C ASN A 861 -5.64 13.87 15.96
N ILE A 862 -5.00 13.68 17.12
CA ILE A 862 -5.11 12.47 17.96
C ILE A 862 -5.68 12.87 19.32
N ILE A 863 -6.94 12.51 19.60
CA ILE A 863 -7.73 13.11 20.67
C ILE A 863 -8.47 12.11 21.58
N ASN A 864 -8.79 12.59 22.79
CA ASN A 864 -9.72 11.98 23.74
C ASN A 864 -9.42 10.51 24.02
N GLY A 865 -8.25 10.19 24.59
CA GLY A 865 -7.93 8.84 25.07
C GLY A 865 -7.44 7.86 24.01
N ALA A 866 -7.04 8.33 22.82
CA ALA A 866 -6.38 7.49 21.81
C ALA A 866 -4.95 7.10 22.27
N ARG A 867 -4.51 5.85 22.07
CA ARG A 867 -3.24 5.34 22.65
C ARG A 867 -2.50 4.37 21.73
N GLY A 868 -1.18 4.29 21.80
CA GLY A 868 -0.39 3.33 21.02
C GLY A 868 -0.40 3.56 19.51
N ASN A 869 -1.01 4.64 19.03
CA ASN A 869 -1.05 4.97 17.61
C ASN A 869 0.30 5.53 17.16
N GLN A 870 0.61 5.29 15.90
CA GLN A 870 1.90 5.62 15.30
C GLN A 870 1.69 6.54 14.10
N VAL A 871 2.46 7.61 14.00
CA VAL A 871 2.50 8.49 12.83
C VAL A 871 3.94 8.52 12.34
N GLN A 872 4.23 7.90 11.20
CA GLN A 872 5.60 7.69 10.71
C GLN A 872 5.70 7.79 9.19
N GLY A 873 6.81 8.35 8.69
CA GLY A 873 7.11 8.42 7.25
C GLY A 873 6.27 9.39 6.41
N ASN A 874 5.39 10.18 7.04
CA ASN A 874 4.42 11.07 6.35
C ASN A 874 5.02 12.44 5.99
N PHE A 875 4.47 13.08 4.96
CA PHE A 875 4.66 14.51 4.72
C PHE A 875 3.40 15.27 5.15
N ILE A 876 3.56 16.30 5.98
CA ILE A 876 2.47 17.01 6.65
C ILE A 876 2.66 18.52 6.51
N GLY A 877 1.85 19.14 5.65
CA GLY A 877 1.90 20.57 5.33
C GLY A 877 2.80 20.95 4.16
N THR A 878 3.38 19.96 3.46
CA THR A 878 4.18 20.15 2.23
C THR A 878 3.52 19.50 1.02
N ASP A 879 4.01 19.83 -0.17
CA ASP A 879 3.73 19.08 -1.38
C ASP A 879 4.36 17.67 -1.36
N ILE A 880 4.05 16.86 -2.38
CA ILE A 880 4.66 15.54 -2.63
C ILE A 880 6.20 15.56 -2.62
N THR A 881 6.84 16.65 -3.07
CA THR A 881 8.31 16.72 -3.13
C THR A 881 8.98 16.99 -1.78
N GLY A 882 8.20 17.43 -0.78
CA GLY A 882 8.74 17.84 0.53
C GLY A 882 9.58 19.12 0.45
N LYS A 883 9.39 19.94 -0.59
CA LYS A 883 10.20 21.15 -0.87
C LYS A 883 9.35 22.41 -1.08
N LEU A 884 8.04 22.28 -1.24
CA LEU A 884 7.12 23.41 -1.34
C LEU A 884 6.07 23.31 -0.22
N PRO A 885 5.64 24.45 0.37
CA PRO A 885 4.60 24.45 1.39
C PRO A 885 3.22 24.21 0.74
N LEU A 886 2.44 23.33 1.35
CA LEU A 886 1.03 23.10 1.04
C LEU A 886 0.25 23.08 2.37
N PRO A 887 0.09 24.26 3.01
CA PRO A 887 -0.24 24.38 4.43
C PRO A 887 -1.54 23.67 4.82
N ASN A 888 -1.49 22.90 5.91
CA ASN A 888 -2.66 22.78 6.77
C ASN A 888 -2.82 24.11 7.52
N ARG A 889 -4.05 24.63 7.67
CA ARG A 889 -4.24 26.00 8.19
C ARG A 889 -3.98 26.14 9.70
N LEU A 890 -4.01 25.05 10.46
CA LEU A 890 -3.62 25.01 11.88
C LEU A 890 -2.33 24.19 12.03
N ASN A 891 -2.20 23.42 13.11
CA ASN A 891 -1.02 22.61 13.38
C ASN A 891 -0.84 21.50 12.33
N GLY A 892 0.40 21.12 12.04
CA GLY A 892 0.67 19.91 11.26
C GLY A 892 0.09 18.68 11.96
N LEU A 893 0.46 18.51 13.23
CA LEU A 893 -0.01 17.42 14.08
C LEU A 893 -0.44 17.93 15.47
N GLY A 894 -1.59 17.47 15.97
CA GLY A 894 -2.10 17.74 17.32
C GLY A 894 -2.35 16.46 18.11
N ILE A 895 -2.02 16.45 19.42
CA ILE A 895 -2.26 15.32 20.34
C ILE A 895 -2.86 15.87 21.63
N VAL A 896 -4.01 15.34 22.07
CA VAL A 896 -4.79 15.86 23.20
C VAL A 896 -5.40 14.71 24.01
N GLN A 897 -5.20 14.68 25.34
CA GLN A 897 -5.71 13.64 26.25
C GLN A 897 -5.41 12.17 25.81
N SER A 898 -4.38 11.94 25.02
CA SER A 898 -4.15 10.72 24.24
C SER A 898 -2.73 10.16 24.46
N PRO A 899 -2.49 9.38 25.53
CA PRO A 899 -1.14 8.99 25.94
C PRO A 899 -0.58 7.77 25.21
N GLY A 900 0.74 7.60 25.21
CA GLY A 900 1.41 6.43 24.65
C GLY A 900 1.45 6.42 23.11
N ASN A 901 1.47 7.57 22.44
CA ASN A 901 1.50 7.66 20.97
C ASN A 901 2.91 8.01 20.46
N SER A 902 3.33 7.45 19.32
CA SER A 902 4.66 7.64 18.72
C SER A 902 4.61 8.41 17.41
N ILE A 903 5.37 9.50 17.34
CA ILE A 903 5.50 10.36 16.15
C ILE A 903 6.93 10.23 15.62
N GLY A 904 7.08 9.49 14.52
CA GLY A 904 8.34 9.22 13.85
C GLY A 904 9.14 8.05 14.43
N GLY A 905 10.33 7.85 13.87
CA GLY A 905 11.28 6.79 14.24
C GLY A 905 12.70 7.13 13.77
N LEU A 906 13.67 6.31 14.18
CA LEU A 906 15.10 6.58 13.94
C LEU A 906 15.51 6.22 12.50
N GLU A 907 14.89 5.17 11.92
CA GLU A 907 15.10 4.75 10.54
C GLU A 907 14.63 5.82 9.56
N ALA A 908 15.39 6.03 8.46
CA ALA A 908 15.16 7.14 7.53
C ALA A 908 13.74 7.17 6.93
N GLY A 909 13.14 6.03 6.65
CA GLY A 909 11.78 5.94 6.09
C GLY A 909 10.66 6.18 7.09
N THR A 910 10.91 6.03 8.40
CA THR A 910 9.92 6.27 9.47
C THR A 910 9.80 7.75 9.87
N ARG A 911 10.65 8.64 9.33
CA ARG A 911 10.70 10.07 9.68
C ARG A 911 9.54 10.83 9.04
N ASN A 912 8.78 11.58 9.83
CA ASN A 912 7.82 12.54 9.25
C ASN A 912 8.52 13.85 8.87
N LEU A 913 8.03 14.47 7.80
CA LEU A 913 8.31 15.87 7.44
C LEU A 913 7.09 16.71 7.84
N ILE A 914 7.23 17.60 8.83
CA ILE A 914 6.13 18.35 9.43
C ILE A 914 6.44 19.86 9.34
N SER A 915 6.09 20.43 8.20
CA SER A 915 6.61 21.72 7.74
C SER A 915 5.55 22.51 6.97
N GLY A 916 5.70 23.83 6.91
CA GLY A 916 4.83 24.71 6.13
C GLY A 916 3.43 24.92 6.71
N ASN A 917 3.15 24.51 7.96
CA ASN A 917 1.80 24.58 8.53
C ASN A 917 1.45 25.98 9.08
N GLY A 918 0.16 26.30 9.15
CA GLY A 918 -0.38 27.59 9.60
C GLY A 918 -0.36 27.80 11.11
N GLY A 919 -0.10 26.75 11.89
CA GLY A 919 0.13 26.79 13.34
C GLY A 919 1.51 26.23 13.71
N HIS A 920 1.54 25.39 14.74
CA HIS A 920 2.74 24.65 15.14
C HIS A 920 3.04 23.50 14.18
N GLY A 921 4.29 23.01 14.15
CA GLY A 921 4.58 21.72 13.52
C GLY A 921 3.85 20.60 14.27
N ILE A 922 4.19 20.42 15.55
CA ILE A 922 3.52 19.50 16.47
C ILE A 922 2.99 20.30 17.67
N SER A 923 1.78 19.97 18.15
CA SER A 923 1.22 20.47 19.40
C SER A 923 0.76 19.31 20.29
N ILE A 924 1.20 19.33 21.55
CA ILE A 924 0.95 18.31 22.57
C ILE A 924 0.15 18.96 23.71
N GLY A 925 -1.01 18.43 24.06
CA GLY A 925 -1.90 18.84 25.17
C GLY A 925 -2.82 20.05 24.91
N ILE A 926 -2.64 20.85 23.85
CA ILE A 926 -3.62 21.90 23.50
C ILE A 926 -4.80 21.34 22.70
N GLY A 927 -5.98 21.36 23.32
CA GLY A 927 -7.25 21.16 22.65
C GLY A 927 -7.69 22.36 21.80
N LEU A 928 -7.29 22.41 20.51
CA LEU A 928 -8.00 23.21 19.49
C LEU A 928 -9.27 22.50 18.99
N ILE A 929 -10.00 21.87 19.91
CA ILE A 929 -11.26 21.16 19.65
C ILE A 929 -12.39 22.10 20.07
N ASP A 930 -13.30 22.38 19.14
CA ASP A 930 -14.50 23.22 19.31
C ASP A 930 -14.25 24.75 19.48
N PRO A 931 -14.71 25.61 18.55
CA PRO A 931 -14.67 27.07 18.71
C PRO A 931 -15.55 27.62 19.86
N ASP A 932 -16.47 26.82 20.42
CA ASP A 932 -17.22 27.17 21.63
C ASP A 932 -16.54 26.68 22.93
N SER A 933 -15.47 25.87 22.86
CA SER A 933 -14.68 25.52 24.04
C SER A 933 -13.70 26.65 24.38
N ARG A 934 -13.87 27.23 25.57
CA ARG A 934 -12.90 28.17 26.13
C ARG A 934 -11.66 27.39 26.56
N GLU A 935 -10.62 27.43 25.75
CA GLU A 935 -9.21 27.09 26.05
C GLU A 935 -9.04 26.23 27.32
N ALA A 936 -9.55 24.99 27.26
CA ALA A 936 -9.20 23.99 28.24
C ALA A 936 -7.79 23.51 27.88
N LEU A 937 -6.80 24.03 28.62
CA LEU A 937 -5.54 23.34 28.83
C LEU A 937 -5.88 21.97 29.43
N ILE A 938 -5.42 20.87 28.82
CA ILE A 938 -5.67 19.53 29.36
C ILE A 938 -4.45 18.63 29.15
N GLY A 939 -3.89 18.17 30.27
CA GLY A 939 -2.66 17.42 30.31
C GLY A 939 -2.59 16.18 29.42
N GLN A 940 -1.36 15.92 28.96
CA GLN A 940 -1.00 14.88 28.02
C GLN A 940 0.23 14.13 28.52
N SER A 941 0.24 12.80 28.45
CA SER A 941 1.41 12.02 28.90
C SER A 941 1.96 11.03 27.89
N ASP A 942 3.20 10.60 28.10
CA ASP A 942 3.81 9.45 27.40
C ASP A 942 3.76 9.57 25.85
N VAL A 943 4.00 10.77 25.31
CA VAL A 943 4.15 10.96 23.86
C VAL A 943 5.63 10.86 23.50
N THR A 944 5.97 10.05 22.50
CA THR A 944 7.33 9.99 21.95
C THR A 944 7.36 10.68 20.59
N VAL A 945 8.12 11.77 20.46
CA VAL A 945 8.37 12.47 19.19
C VAL A 945 9.82 12.26 18.81
N ARG A 946 10.09 11.46 17.78
CA ARG A 946 11.47 11.08 17.42
C ARG A 946 11.81 11.07 15.94
N GLY A 947 13.02 11.53 15.61
CA GLY A 947 13.57 11.46 14.25
C GLY A 947 12.89 12.33 13.18
N ASN A 948 11.96 13.21 13.55
CA ASN A 948 11.18 14.00 12.59
C ASN A 948 11.97 15.20 12.05
N TYR A 949 11.61 15.68 10.86
CA TYR A 949 12.07 16.96 10.30
C TYR A 949 10.94 17.99 10.41
N ILE A 950 11.17 19.11 11.09
CA ILE A 950 10.11 20.05 11.48
C ILE A 950 10.49 21.49 11.11
N GLY A 951 9.71 22.09 10.21
CA GLY A 951 9.88 23.47 9.72
C GLY A 951 10.91 23.63 8.59
N THR A 952 11.49 22.54 8.11
CA THR A 952 12.48 22.49 7.03
C THR A 952 12.01 21.65 5.85
N ASP A 953 12.71 21.70 4.72
CA ASP A 953 12.50 20.81 3.59
C ASP A 953 13.08 19.39 3.84
N ILE A 954 12.78 18.47 2.93
CA ILE A 954 13.24 17.07 3.05
C ILE A 954 14.77 16.90 3.15
N ASN A 955 15.56 17.85 2.62
CA ASN A 955 17.02 17.84 2.72
C ASN A 955 17.55 18.36 4.07
N ARG A 956 16.73 19.14 4.80
CA ARG A 956 17.07 19.95 6.00
C ARG A 956 17.88 21.22 5.68
N GLU A 957 17.79 21.71 4.45
CA GLU A 957 18.61 22.80 3.92
C GLU A 957 17.81 24.10 3.75
N LEU A 958 16.51 23.99 3.43
CA LEU A 958 15.66 25.12 3.08
C LEU A 958 14.54 25.34 4.11
N PRO A 959 14.13 26.60 4.34
CA PRO A 959 13.05 26.94 5.26
C PRO A 959 11.68 26.59 4.66
N LEU A 960 10.95 25.70 5.34
CA LEU A 960 9.52 25.48 5.15
C LEU A 960 8.82 25.73 6.50
N SER A 961 8.92 26.97 6.96
CA SER A 961 8.51 27.40 8.29
C SER A 961 7.09 26.96 8.65
N ASN A 962 6.92 26.32 9.81
CA ASN A 962 5.63 26.36 10.49
C ASN A 962 5.42 27.77 11.08
N SER A 963 4.18 28.26 11.10
CA SER A 963 3.86 29.66 11.40
C SER A 963 3.88 30.00 12.90
N ALA A 964 4.07 29.01 13.77
CA ALA A 964 4.33 29.16 15.19
C ALA A 964 5.59 28.34 15.60
N CYS A 965 5.63 27.75 16.80
CA CYS A 965 6.74 26.88 17.23
C CYS A 965 6.87 25.60 16.38
N GLY A 966 8.08 25.02 16.34
CA GLY A 966 8.28 23.68 15.75
C GLY A 966 7.51 22.61 16.51
N ILE A 967 7.76 22.52 17.83
CA ILE A 967 6.97 21.73 18.77
C ILE A 967 6.47 22.64 19.89
N PHE A 968 5.20 22.53 20.23
CA PHE A 968 4.61 23.12 21.42
C PHE A 968 4.16 22.01 22.37
N VAL A 969 4.51 22.12 23.65
CA VAL A 969 4.04 21.22 24.72
C VAL A 969 3.27 22.04 25.75
N GLU A 970 2.05 21.62 26.03
CA GLU A 970 1.16 22.21 27.02
C GLU A 970 1.59 21.84 28.45
N VAL A 971 1.25 22.68 29.42
CA VAL A 971 1.84 22.70 30.76
C VAL A 971 1.25 21.71 31.76
N GLU A 972 0.15 21.05 31.47
CA GLU A 972 -0.27 19.85 32.22
C GLU A 972 0.36 18.56 31.64
N SER A 973 1.30 18.67 30.69
CA SER A 973 1.92 17.50 30.05
C SER A 973 3.09 16.88 30.84
N LEU A 974 3.18 15.55 30.84
CA LEU A 974 4.12 14.78 31.67
C LEU A 974 4.77 13.60 30.92
N ALA A 975 5.98 13.22 31.33
CA ALA A 975 6.68 12.01 30.89
C ALA A 975 6.77 11.81 29.36
N SER A 976 6.74 12.89 28.57
CA SER A 976 6.86 12.81 27.11
C SER A 976 8.32 13.01 26.70
N ARG A 977 8.70 12.41 25.57
CA ARG A 977 10.08 12.35 25.08
C ARG A 977 10.16 12.97 23.69
N ILE A 978 11.06 13.93 23.53
CA ILE A 978 11.34 14.55 22.24
C ILE A 978 12.81 14.28 21.93
N GLU A 979 13.09 13.41 20.95
CA GLU A 979 14.44 12.90 20.72
C GLU A 979 14.89 12.80 19.25
N GLU A 980 16.16 13.13 18.98
CA GLU A 980 16.80 12.96 17.66
C GLU A 980 16.06 13.65 16.48
N ASN A 981 15.22 14.66 16.75
CA ASN A 981 14.53 15.45 15.71
C ASN A 981 15.40 16.55 15.13
N VAL A 982 15.09 16.99 13.91
CA VAL A 982 15.64 18.19 13.27
C VAL A 982 14.57 19.27 13.27
N ILE A 983 14.77 20.36 14.01
CA ILE A 983 13.75 21.39 14.26
C ILE A 983 14.29 22.77 13.88
N ALA A 984 13.89 23.27 12.72
CA ALA A 984 14.46 24.49 12.17
C ALA A 984 13.48 25.39 11.43
N PHE A 985 13.85 26.67 11.31
CA PHE A 985 13.15 27.69 10.51
C PHE A 985 11.70 27.99 10.93
N ASN A 986 11.27 27.59 12.12
CA ASN A 986 9.93 27.89 12.64
C ASN A 986 9.81 29.35 13.09
N ARG A 987 8.61 29.94 13.02
CA ARG A 987 8.37 31.38 13.26
C ARG A 987 8.36 31.81 14.73
N GLN A 988 8.55 30.87 15.65
CA GLN A 988 8.70 31.10 17.09
C GLN A 988 9.84 30.21 17.60
N ALA A 989 9.80 29.77 18.86
CA ALA A 989 10.80 28.83 19.38
C ALA A 989 10.80 27.47 18.64
N GLY A 990 11.93 26.77 18.67
CA GLY A 990 12.04 25.40 18.17
C GLY A 990 11.14 24.45 18.97
N ILE A 991 11.34 24.40 20.29
CA ILE A 991 10.47 23.74 21.27
C ILE A 991 10.02 24.78 22.30
N ARG A 992 8.72 24.82 22.63
CA ARG A 992 8.19 25.69 23.70
C ARG A 992 7.38 24.89 24.72
N ILE A 993 7.60 25.19 25.99
CA ILE A 993 6.90 24.60 27.15
C ILE A 993 6.58 25.74 28.13
N PRO A 994 5.35 26.30 28.18
CA PRO A 994 5.03 27.44 29.04
C PRO A 994 4.77 27.03 30.50
N ASN A 995 4.63 28.01 31.39
CA ASN A 995 4.24 27.81 32.80
C ASN A 995 2.71 27.78 33.01
N ALA A 996 2.28 27.16 34.12
CA ALA A 996 0.87 26.96 34.44
C ALA A 996 0.21 28.29 34.86
N PRO A 997 -1.00 28.62 34.36
CA PRO A 997 -1.71 29.81 34.80
C PRO A 997 -1.93 29.83 36.33
N GLY A 998 -1.18 30.69 37.03
CA GLY A 998 -1.39 30.94 38.46
C GLY A 998 -0.46 30.21 39.46
N ASN A 999 0.70 29.69 39.03
CA ASN A 999 1.74 29.11 39.91
C ASN A 999 1.25 27.95 40.81
N LEU A 1000 0.34 27.11 40.32
CA LEU A 1000 -0.19 25.97 41.07
C LEU A 1000 0.28 24.64 40.49
N GLY A 1001 0.65 23.72 41.39
CA GLY A 1001 0.68 22.28 41.11
C GLY A 1001 2.07 21.68 40.96
N ASP A 1002 2.25 21.06 39.80
CA ASP A 1002 3.14 19.91 39.61
C ASP A 1002 4.21 20.19 38.54
N PRO A 1003 5.38 19.51 38.63
CA PRO A 1003 6.46 19.68 37.67
C PRO A 1003 6.16 19.00 36.33
N VAL A 1004 6.26 19.76 35.24
CA VAL A 1004 6.27 19.24 33.88
C VAL A 1004 7.57 18.47 33.65
N ARG A 1005 7.50 17.24 33.12
CA ARG A 1005 8.67 16.36 32.93
C ARG A 1005 8.79 15.94 31.46
N ILE A 1006 9.53 16.72 30.67
CA ILE A 1006 9.68 16.54 29.22
C ILE A 1006 11.16 16.37 28.87
N ARG A 1007 11.53 15.14 28.51
CA ARG A 1007 12.92 14.78 28.21
C ARG A 1007 13.27 15.23 26.79
N LEU A 1008 14.30 16.07 26.66
CA LEU A 1008 14.79 16.56 25.36
C LEU A 1008 16.17 15.96 25.06
N VAL A 1009 16.26 15.08 24.05
CA VAL A 1009 17.48 14.27 23.80
C VAL A 1009 17.96 14.41 22.36
N LYS A 1010 19.17 14.91 22.13
CA LYS A 1010 19.87 14.93 20.83
C LYS A 1010 19.14 15.63 19.68
N ASN A 1011 18.18 16.52 19.98
CA ASN A 1011 17.49 17.29 18.95
C ASN A 1011 18.44 18.31 18.32
N LEU A 1012 18.48 18.38 16.99
CA LEU A 1012 19.24 19.37 16.25
C LEU A 1012 18.33 20.59 15.99
N ILE A 1013 18.46 21.62 16.82
CA ILE A 1013 17.58 22.79 16.81
C ILE A 1013 18.36 24.03 16.36
N PHE A 1014 17.91 24.70 15.29
CA PHE A 1014 18.61 25.85 14.70
C PHE A 1014 17.70 26.73 13.82
N SER A 1015 18.09 27.98 13.60
CA SER A 1015 17.50 28.92 12.65
C SER A 1015 15.99 29.18 12.81
N ASN A 1016 15.44 28.94 14.00
CA ASN A 1016 14.09 29.36 14.36
C ASN A 1016 14.09 30.87 14.69
N ASP A 1017 12.98 31.56 14.45
CA ASP A 1017 12.86 33.01 14.71
C ASP A 1017 12.88 33.33 16.24
N GLY A 1018 12.66 32.34 17.11
CA GLY A 1018 12.79 32.41 18.57
C GLY A 1018 13.96 31.60 19.16
N LEU A 1019 13.86 31.23 20.44
CA LEU A 1019 14.83 30.36 21.12
C LEU A 1019 14.84 28.93 20.55
N GLY A 1020 15.91 28.17 20.81
CA GLY A 1020 15.93 26.75 20.49
C GLY A 1020 14.93 25.97 21.36
N ILE A 1021 15.01 26.20 22.67
CA ILE A 1021 14.11 25.70 23.71
C ILE A 1021 13.69 26.93 24.53
N ASP A 1022 12.41 27.06 24.84
CA ASP A 1022 11.78 28.19 25.53
C ASP A 1022 10.92 27.63 26.67
N LEU A 1023 11.35 27.82 27.92
CA LEU A 1023 10.70 27.31 29.13
C LEU A 1023 9.99 28.44 29.89
N GLY A 1024 8.76 28.19 30.32
CA GLY A 1024 8.04 29.09 31.22
C GLY A 1024 7.53 30.37 30.55
N GLU A 1025 8.11 31.51 30.93
CA GLU A 1025 7.79 32.83 30.37
C GLU A 1025 8.65 33.12 29.13
N ILE A 1026 8.12 33.86 28.15
CA ILE A 1026 8.81 34.09 26.87
C ILE A 1026 10.14 34.82 27.10
N GLY A 1027 11.24 34.09 26.94
CA GLY A 1027 12.58 34.60 27.16
C GLY A 1027 13.55 33.49 27.56
N VAL A 1028 14.75 33.88 27.97
CA VAL A 1028 15.70 32.97 28.60
C VAL A 1028 15.33 32.83 30.07
N THR A 1029 15.16 31.61 30.54
CA THR A 1029 15.02 31.29 31.96
C THR A 1029 16.35 31.56 32.66
N GLU A 1030 16.37 32.33 33.76
CA GLU A 1030 17.62 32.62 34.48
C GLU A 1030 18.02 31.46 35.40
N ASN A 1031 19.32 31.11 35.45
CA ASN A 1031 19.83 30.10 36.37
C ASN A 1031 19.64 30.56 37.84
N ASP A 1032 18.95 29.74 38.63
CA ASP A 1032 18.67 29.93 40.06
C ASP A 1032 19.70 29.20 40.96
N ARG A 1033 19.61 29.32 42.30
CA ARG A 1033 20.46 28.55 43.22
C ARG A 1033 19.71 27.34 43.79
N LEU A 1034 20.28 26.17 43.50
CA LEU A 1034 19.84 24.81 43.86
C LEU A 1034 18.74 24.22 42.98
N ASP A 1035 18.28 24.92 41.94
CA ASP A 1035 17.23 24.46 41.01
C ASP A 1035 15.92 24.23 41.77
N GLY A 1036 15.50 25.28 42.49
CA GLY A 1036 14.38 25.24 43.43
C GLY A 1036 13.00 25.53 42.81
N ASP A 1037 12.97 25.74 41.50
CA ASP A 1037 11.82 26.24 40.75
C ASP A 1037 10.75 25.18 40.48
N ARG A 1038 9.66 25.63 39.85
CA ARG A 1038 8.50 24.81 39.47
C ARG A 1038 7.98 25.22 38.09
N GLY A 1039 7.18 24.35 37.48
CA GLY A 1039 6.56 24.58 36.17
C GLY A 1039 7.25 23.79 35.07
N ALA A 1040 7.45 24.43 33.91
CA ALA A 1040 8.01 23.82 32.71
C ALA A 1040 9.40 23.20 32.96
N ASN A 1041 9.53 21.87 32.96
CA ASN A 1041 10.78 21.15 33.25
C ASN A 1041 11.44 21.57 34.58
N GLU A 1042 10.65 21.91 35.61
CA GLU A 1042 11.14 22.50 36.88
C GLU A 1042 12.01 23.77 36.66
N GLN A 1043 11.92 24.40 35.48
CA GLN A 1043 12.79 25.47 35.00
C GLN A 1043 14.30 25.13 35.05
N GLN A 1044 14.62 23.83 34.93
CA GLN A 1044 15.95 23.21 35.01
C GLN A 1044 17.07 24.13 34.53
N ASN A 1045 17.96 24.52 35.44
CA ASN A 1045 19.19 25.27 35.16
C ASN A 1045 20.01 24.64 34.03
N PHE A 1046 20.69 25.47 33.21
CA PHE A 1046 21.56 25.02 32.12
C PHE A 1046 23.07 25.11 32.48
N PRO A 1047 23.95 24.33 31.84
CA PRO A 1047 25.40 24.39 32.07
C PRO A 1047 26.01 25.72 31.63
N GLU A 1048 26.83 26.34 32.47
CA GLU A 1048 27.52 27.59 32.14
C GLU A 1048 28.91 27.33 31.55
N LEU A 1049 29.15 27.84 30.35
CA LEU A 1049 30.38 27.63 29.60
C LEU A 1049 31.30 28.86 29.73
N SER A 1050 32.39 28.74 30.48
CA SER A 1050 33.21 29.90 30.90
C SER A 1050 34.47 30.15 30.06
N SER A 1051 35.07 29.10 29.50
CA SER A 1051 36.22 29.22 28.58
C SER A 1051 36.30 28.05 27.61
N ALA A 1052 36.79 28.31 26.39
CA ALA A 1052 37.02 27.33 25.35
C ALA A 1052 38.45 27.48 24.82
N THR A 1053 39.22 26.39 24.83
CA THR A 1053 40.63 26.39 24.42
C THR A 1053 40.90 25.24 23.44
N THR A 1054 41.25 25.59 22.21
CA THR A 1054 41.60 24.61 21.17
C THR A 1054 43.11 24.38 21.16
N SER A 1055 43.53 23.12 21.03
CA SER A 1055 44.91 22.68 20.86
C SER A 1055 45.04 21.86 19.57
N ILE A 1056 46.02 22.21 18.74
CA ILE A 1056 46.32 21.46 17.51
C ILE A 1056 47.34 20.37 17.83
N ILE A 1057 47.00 19.11 17.60
CA ILE A 1057 47.94 18.00 17.66
C ILE A 1057 48.50 17.74 16.26
N THR A 1058 49.82 17.93 16.09
CA THR A 1058 50.53 17.76 14.82
C THR A 1058 51.27 16.43 14.68
N THR A 1059 51.25 15.57 15.70
CA THR A 1059 51.98 14.30 15.70
C THR A 1059 51.14 13.13 15.20
N SER A 1060 51.49 12.57 14.03
CA SER A 1060 51.19 11.17 13.71
C SER A 1060 52.44 10.47 13.17
N ASN A 1061 52.77 9.32 13.76
CA ASN A 1061 53.71 8.34 13.18
C ASN A 1061 52.95 7.34 12.27
N THR A 1062 51.74 7.69 11.82
CA THR A 1062 50.77 6.77 11.20
C THR A 1062 50.21 7.27 9.85
N GLY A 1063 50.78 8.33 9.27
CA GLY A 1063 50.55 8.70 7.87
C GLY A 1063 49.21 9.36 7.54
N ARG A 1064 48.44 9.83 8.53
CA ARG A 1064 47.20 10.59 8.29
C ARG A 1064 47.48 12.09 8.20
N LEU A 1065 47.13 12.71 7.07
CA LEU A 1065 47.55 14.08 6.68
C LEU A 1065 46.62 15.21 7.13
N ALA A 1066 46.12 15.19 8.37
CA ALA A 1066 45.38 16.32 8.94
C ALA A 1066 45.63 16.45 10.46
N PRO A 1067 45.86 17.67 11.00
CA PRO A 1067 45.92 17.88 12.45
C PRO A 1067 44.55 17.70 13.09
N ALA A 1068 44.49 17.01 14.24
CA ALA A 1068 43.30 16.99 15.08
C ALA A 1068 43.28 18.24 15.98
N ALA A 1069 42.13 18.90 16.07
CA ALA A 1069 41.92 20.06 16.94
C ALA A 1069 41.07 19.64 18.15
N ILE A 1070 41.74 19.39 19.28
CA ILE A 1070 41.03 19.12 20.55
C ILE A 1070 40.62 20.45 21.17
N THR A 1071 39.33 20.65 21.37
CA THR A 1071 38.80 21.78 22.11
C THR A 1071 38.42 21.35 23.52
N THR A 1072 38.96 22.03 24.51
CA THR A 1072 38.63 21.84 25.93
C THR A 1072 37.85 23.05 26.43
N ILE A 1073 36.64 22.80 26.95
CA ILE A 1073 35.79 23.81 27.58
C ILE A 1073 35.77 23.65 29.10
N THR A 1074 35.65 24.76 29.83
CA THR A 1074 35.38 24.76 31.28
C THR A 1074 33.90 24.97 31.52
N VAL A 1075 33.29 24.05 32.27
CA VAL A 1075 31.85 24.03 32.58
C VAL A 1075 31.66 24.22 34.09
N THR A 1076 30.74 25.12 34.45
CA THR A 1076 30.17 25.25 35.79
C THR A 1076 28.68 24.98 35.74
N PHE A 1077 28.13 24.37 36.78
CA PHE A 1077 26.72 23.99 36.84
C PHE A 1077 26.28 24.00 38.30
N ASN A 1078 25.18 24.69 38.59
CA ASN A 1078 24.51 24.63 39.89
C ASN A 1078 23.11 24.07 39.67
N SER A 1079 22.73 23.01 40.39
CA SER A 1079 21.39 22.43 40.34
C SER A 1079 21.09 21.63 41.62
N THR A 1080 20.06 20.77 41.62
CA THR A 1080 19.65 19.94 42.76
C THR A 1080 20.87 19.22 43.40
N PRO A 1081 21.12 19.34 44.71
CA PRO A 1081 22.29 18.74 45.38
C PRO A 1081 22.36 17.20 45.37
N ASN A 1082 23.56 16.66 45.20
CA ASN A 1082 23.88 15.22 45.13
C ASN A 1082 23.16 14.45 44.00
N SER A 1083 22.65 15.15 42.97
CA SER A 1083 21.90 14.57 41.86
C SER A 1083 22.79 14.36 40.63
N ARG A 1084 22.38 13.42 39.77
CA ARG A 1084 23.03 13.13 38.50
C ARG A 1084 22.31 13.80 37.34
N PHE A 1085 23.10 14.29 36.38
CA PHE A 1085 22.64 14.98 35.19
C PHE A 1085 23.40 14.49 33.97
N SER A 1086 22.68 14.39 32.85
CA SER A 1086 23.26 14.11 31.54
C SER A 1086 23.39 15.42 30.76
N MET A 1087 24.62 15.77 30.36
CA MET A 1087 24.88 16.99 29.60
C MET A 1087 25.16 16.68 28.13
N GLN A 1088 24.44 17.38 27.26
CA GLN A 1088 24.57 17.29 25.81
C GLN A 1088 25.22 18.58 25.30
N PHE A 1089 26.24 18.47 24.45
CA PHE A 1089 26.98 19.62 23.92
C PHE A 1089 26.82 19.67 22.39
N PHE A 1090 26.69 20.88 21.85
CA PHE A 1090 26.44 21.10 20.44
C PHE A 1090 27.45 22.12 19.91
N PHE A 1091 28.12 21.80 18.82
CA PHE A 1091 29.05 22.69 18.13
C PHE A 1091 28.43 23.23 16.84
N ALA A 1092 28.52 24.54 16.63
CA ALA A 1092 27.99 25.20 15.44
C ALA A 1092 28.98 26.20 14.83
N SER A 1093 28.86 26.43 13.52
CA SER A 1093 29.69 27.41 12.79
C SER A 1093 29.34 28.86 13.12
N ALA A 1094 28.08 29.14 13.47
CA ALA A 1094 27.63 30.49 13.86
C ALA A 1094 26.50 30.42 14.90
N CYS A 1095 26.50 31.43 15.77
CA CYS A 1095 25.45 31.77 16.72
C CYS A 1095 25.18 33.27 16.61
N PRO A 1096 23.95 33.77 16.84
CA PRO A 1096 23.68 35.20 16.92
C PRO A 1096 24.56 35.85 18.00
N SER A 1097 25.00 37.09 17.75
CA SER A 1097 26.05 37.75 18.53
C SER A 1097 25.73 37.87 20.03
N GLU A 1098 26.48 37.17 20.88
CA GLU A 1098 26.49 37.30 22.36
C GLU A 1098 25.09 37.39 23.00
N GLY A 1099 24.27 36.36 22.75
CA GLY A 1099 22.90 36.21 23.28
C GLY A 1099 21.87 36.29 22.15
N PRO A 1100 21.14 35.19 21.85
CA PRO A 1100 20.55 34.26 22.82
C PRO A 1100 21.04 32.82 22.65
N GLN A 1101 20.39 31.86 23.32
CA GLN A 1101 20.67 30.42 23.29
C GLN A 1101 20.27 29.72 21.96
N SER A 1102 20.34 30.42 20.82
CA SER A 1102 19.85 29.96 19.52
C SER A 1102 21.01 29.77 18.53
N ILE A 1103 20.91 28.79 17.63
CA ILE A 1103 21.98 28.39 16.70
C ILE A 1103 21.58 28.75 15.26
N THR A 1104 22.49 29.23 14.40
CA THR A 1104 22.14 29.73 13.04
C THR A 1104 22.34 28.72 11.89
N PHE A 1105 22.89 27.54 12.18
CA PHE A 1105 23.12 26.45 11.21
C PHE A 1105 22.95 25.11 11.91
N GLN A 1106 22.78 24.02 11.16
CA GLN A 1106 22.67 22.69 11.74
C GLN A 1106 23.89 22.38 12.63
N PRO A 1107 23.69 22.12 13.94
CA PRO A 1107 24.80 21.85 14.85
C PRO A 1107 25.31 20.41 14.71
N ILE A 1108 26.53 20.21 15.17
CA ILE A 1108 27.17 18.91 15.38
C ILE A 1108 26.97 18.55 16.85
N LEU A 1109 26.24 17.46 17.12
CA LEU A 1109 26.14 16.87 18.45
C LEU A 1109 27.50 16.28 18.85
N LEU A 1110 27.95 16.60 20.06
CA LEU A 1110 29.19 16.11 20.66
C LEU A 1110 28.88 15.00 21.70
N PRO A 1111 29.87 14.15 22.08
CA PRO A 1111 29.65 13.08 23.05
C PRO A 1111 29.05 13.54 24.39
N GLU A 1112 28.01 12.86 24.87
CA GLU A 1112 27.34 13.18 26.13
C GLU A 1112 28.26 13.03 27.35
N LYS A 1113 27.97 13.80 28.41
CA LYS A 1113 28.75 13.77 29.66
C LYS A 1113 27.83 13.66 30.87
N GLU A 1114 27.99 12.57 31.61
CA GLU A 1114 27.41 12.42 32.95
C GLU A 1114 28.17 13.27 33.98
N VAL A 1115 27.41 13.96 34.83
CA VAL A 1115 27.87 14.86 35.89
C VAL A 1115 27.06 14.60 37.17
N THR A 1116 27.69 14.73 38.33
CA THR A 1116 27.02 14.70 39.63
C THR A 1116 27.31 16.01 40.36
N THR A 1117 26.28 16.65 40.92
CA THR A 1117 26.41 17.83 41.79
C THR A 1117 26.88 17.43 43.19
N ASP A 1118 27.55 18.34 43.89
CA ASP A 1118 27.96 18.13 45.28
C ASP A 1118 26.81 18.42 46.28
N GLY A 1119 27.13 18.41 47.59
CA GLY A 1119 26.17 18.73 48.64
C GLY A 1119 25.67 20.18 48.67
N ASN A 1120 26.26 21.07 47.87
CA ASN A 1120 25.85 22.47 47.69
C ASN A 1120 25.13 22.71 46.35
N GLY A 1121 24.90 21.65 45.56
CA GLY A 1121 24.33 21.75 44.21
C GLY A 1121 25.37 22.01 43.12
N ASP A 1122 26.65 22.13 43.45
CA ASP A 1122 27.69 22.62 42.54
C ASP A 1122 28.41 21.47 41.82
N ALA A 1123 28.67 21.66 40.52
CA ALA A 1123 29.58 20.85 39.72
C ALA A 1123 30.48 21.74 38.86
N SER A 1124 31.77 21.40 38.79
CA SER A 1124 32.73 22.07 37.92
C SER A 1124 33.72 21.07 37.33
N PHE A 1125 33.91 21.13 36.00
CA PHE A 1125 34.75 20.19 35.27
C PHE A 1125 35.21 20.78 33.94
N THR A 1126 36.21 20.14 33.32
CA THR A 1126 36.60 20.39 31.93
C THR A 1126 36.10 19.26 31.03
N TYR A 1127 35.60 19.62 29.85
CA TYR A 1127 35.15 18.67 28.83
C TYR A 1127 35.95 18.89 27.55
N SER A 1128 36.50 17.82 26.98
CA SER A 1128 37.37 17.86 25.81
C SER A 1128 36.80 17.02 24.67
N PHE A 1129 36.76 17.58 23.47
CA PHE A 1129 36.22 16.93 22.28
C PHE A 1129 37.04 17.31 21.03
N GLU A 1130 36.98 16.48 19.99
CA GLU A 1130 37.63 16.73 18.71
C GLU A 1130 36.70 17.48 17.76
N LEU A 1131 37.21 18.53 17.10
CA LEU A 1131 36.51 19.18 16.00
C LEU A 1131 36.75 18.41 14.68
N PRO A 1132 35.78 18.43 13.73
CA PRO A 1132 35.97 17.85 12.41
C PRO A 1132 37.19 18.44 11.68
N PRO A 1133 37.88 17.67 10.81
CA PRO A 1133 39.05 18.15 10.07
C PRO A 1133 38.76 19.43 9.29
N GLY A 1134 39.60 20.45 9.49
CA GLY A 1134 39.46 21.77 8.86
C GLY A 1134 38.62 22.78 9.66
N ILE A 1135 37.95 22.36 10.74
CA ILE A 1135 37.22 23.27 11.65
C ILE A 1135 38.11 23.60 12.86
N THR A 1136 38.37 24.89 13.07
CA THR A 1136 39.23 25.40 14.16
C THR A 1136 38.61 26.58 14.92
N THR A 1137 37.37 26.94 14.61
CA THR A 1137 36.59 27.97 15.31
C THR A 1137 35.09 27.76 15.05
N GLY A 1138 34.26 28.28 15.94
CA GLY A 1138 32.81 28.17 15.94
C GLY A 1138 32.27 28.51 17.33
N PHE A 1139 31.14 27.92 17.70
CA PHE A 1139 30.46 28.13 18.97
C PHE A 1139 30.07 26.79 19.59
N VAL A 1140 30.06 26.72 20.92
CA VAL A 1140 29.50 25.60 21.69
C VAL A 1140 28.39 26.12 22.59
N ASN A 1141 27.27 25.42 22.63
CA ASN A 1141 26.32 25.50 23.74
C ASN A 1141 26.04 24.08 24.29
N ALA A 1142 25.34 24.01 25.41
CA ALA A 1142 25.03 22.78 26.10
C ALA A 1142 23.64 22.82 26.72
N LEU A 1143 23.06 21.67 27.04
CA LEU A 1143 21.89 21.56 27.92
C LEU A 1143 22.11 20.45 28.95
N ALA A 1144 21.35 20.49 30.04
CA ALA A 1144 21.36 19.48 31.10
C ALA A 1144 20.00 18.80 31.22
N SER A 1145 20.00 17.48 31.34
CA SER A 1145 18.80 16.69 31.68
C SER A 1145 18.99 15.99 33.03
N SER A 1146 18.02 16.07 33.93
CA SER A 1146 18.01 15.34 35.20
C SER A 1146 17.63 13.86 35.01
N LEU A 1147 17.77 13.06 36.06
CA LEU A 1147 17.25 11.68 36.10
C LEU A 1147 15.70 11.62 36.13
N ASP A 1148 15.04 12.71 36.49
CA ASP A 1148 13.58 12.84 36.57
C ASP A 1148 12.94 13.32 35.24
N ASP A 1149 13.71 13.24 34.15
CA ASP A 1149 13.36 13.61 32.77
C ASP A 1149 13.16 15.14 32.52
N ASN A 1150 13.47 16.02 33.48
CA ASN A 1150 13.52 17.47 33.26
C ASN A 1150 14.73 17.84 32.39
N THR A 1151 14.56 18.74 31.41
CA THR A 1151 15.66 19.21 30.56
C THR A 1151 15.67 20.73 30.44
N SER A 1152 16.85 21.33 30.61
CA SER A 1152 17.08 22.78 30.54
C SER A 1152 16.86 23.35 29.14
N GLU A 1153 16.78 24.68 29.08
CA GLU A 1153 17.11 25.41 27.86
C GLU A 1153 18.57 25.19 27.43
N PHE A 1154 18.97 25.69 26.27
CA PHE A 1154 20.37 25.71 25.88
C PHE A 1154 21.16 26.75 26.68
N SER A 1155 22.45 26.53 26.91
CA SER A 1155 23.34 27.54 27.45
C SER A 1155 23.57 28.67 26.45
N ARG A 1156 24.09 29.81 26.93
CA ARG A 1156 24.67 30.82 26.02
C ARG A 1156 25.78 30.20 25.15
N CYS A 1157 25.84 30.60 23.89
CA CYS A 1157 26.91 30.21 22.98
C CYS A 1157 28.27 30.72 23.48
N LEU A 1158 29.22 29.82 23.66
CA LEU A 1158 30.61 30.13 23.94
C LEU A 1158 31.43 30.03 22.64
N MET A 1159 32.09 31.12 22.26
CA MET A 1159 32.97 31.13 21.09
C MET A 1159 34.20 30.23 21.33
N VAL A 1160 34.41 29.29 20.42
CA VAL A 1160 35.65 28.52 20.29
C VAL A 1160 36.64 29.36 19.49
N ALA A 1161 37.51 30.08 20.22
CA ALA A 1161 38.55 30.90 19.61
C ALA A 1161 39.60 30.01 18.92
N SER A 1162 40.07 30.41 17.73
CA SER A 1162 41.14 29.70 17.05
C SER A 1162 42.41 29.61 17.91
N PRO A 1163 43.12 28.47 17.89
CA PRO A 1163 44.40 28.34 18.57
C PRO A 1163 45.39 29.37 18.04
N VAL A 1164 46.03 30.12 18.94
CA VAL A 1164 47.08 31.10 18.58
C VAL A 1164 48.19 30.35 17.83
N PRO A 1165 48.51 30.69 16.57
CA PRO A 1165 49.46 29.92 15.77
C PRO A 1165 50.87 29.96 16.36
N VAL A 1166 51.27 28.89 17.04
CA VAL A 1166 52.61 28.76 17.62
C VAL A 1166 53.65 28.77 16.49
N PRO A 1167 54.71 29.59 16.58
CA PRO A 1167 55.76 29.65 15.57
C PRO A 1167 56.48 28.30 15.46
N GLN A 1168 56.75 27.84 14.25
CA GLN A 1168 57.44 26.57 13.99
C GLN A 1168 58.75 26.82 13.24
N ILE A 1169 59.80 26.07 13.58
CA ILE A 1169 61.09 26.14 12.88
C ILE A 1169 61.25 24.87 12.05
N ASN A 1170 61.28 25.03 10.72
CA ASN A 1170 61.54 23.95 9.78
C ASN A 1170 63.04 23.79 9.50
N SER A 1171 63.78 24.91 9.41
CA SER A 1171 65.23 24.90 9.21
C SER A 1171 65.92 26.09 9.88
N VAL A 1172 67.18 25.90 10.25
CA VAL A 1172 68.08 26.96 10.69
C VAL A 1172 69.39 26.85 9.92
N SER A 1173 69.79 27.90 9.21
CA SER A 1173 70.99 27.87 8.36
C SER A 1173 71.78 29.18 8.40
N LYS A 1174 73.09 29.14 8.08
CA LYS A 1174 73.93 30.35 8.04
C LYS A 1174 73.91 31.02 6.67
N SER A 1175 73.34 32.22 6.60
CA SER A 1175 73.49 33.10 5.44
C SER A 1175 74.77 33.95 5.58
N GLY A 1176 75.91 33.31 5.27
CA GLY A 1176 77.25 33.87 5.43
C GLY A 1176 77.68 34.05 6.90
N LYS A 1177 78.89 34.59 7.13
CA LYS A 1177 79.54 34.67 8.46
C LYS A 1177 78.82 35.55 9.52
N LYS A 1178 77.66 36.16 9.23
CA LYS A 1178 77.01 37.14 10.13
C LYS A 1178 75.49 37.04 10.23
N LYS A 1179 74.78 36.22 9.46
CA LYS A 1179 73.32 36.09 9.57
C LYS A 1179 72.95 34.65 9.87
N LEU A 1180 72.04 34.47 10.82
CA LEU A 1180 71.31 33.23 10.98
C LEU A 1180 69.98 33.38 10.25
N LEU A 1181 69.64 32.40 9.42
CA LEU A 1181 68.35 32.31 8.76
C LEU A 1181 67.53 31.25 9.50
N VAL A 1182 66.28 31.56 9.80
CA VAL A 1182 65.34 30.63 10.42
C VAL A 1182 64.11 30.59 9.51
N GLU A 1183 63.87 29.45 8.89
CA GLU A 1183 62.74 29.20 8.00
C GLU A 1183 61.75 28.28 8.71
N GLY A 1184 60.46 28.46 8.45
CA GLY A 1184 59.42 27.89 9.30
C GLY A 1184 58.02 28.31 8.91
N ALA A 1185 57.14 28.43 9.89
CA ALA A 1185 55.76 28.88 9.73
C ALA A 1185 55.28 29.63 10.98
N ASN A 1186 54.18 30.38 10.83
CA ASN A 1186 53.50 31.10 11.91
C ASN A 1186 54.37 32.13 12.64
N PHE A 1187 55.35 32.74 11.97
CA PHE A 1187 56.07 33.88 12.54
C PHE A 1187 55.25 35.16 12.40
N ASP A 1188 55.29 36.03 13.41
CA ASP A 1188 54.60 37.33 13.38
C ASP A 1188 55.56 38.52 13.15
N ASN A 1189 54.99 39.69 12.82
CA ASN A 1189 55.76 40.93 12.64
C ASN A 1189 56.17 41.54 13.99
N GLY A 1190 57.09 40.86 14.66
CA GLY A 1190 57.61 41.20 15.98
C GLY A 1190 58.50 40.08 16.53
N ALA A 1191 58.32 38.86 15.99
CA ALA A 1191 59.04 37.65 16.31
C ALA A 1191 60.56 37.82 16.49
N ARG A 1192 61.08 37.07 17.45
CA ARG A 1192 62.47 37.06 17.89
C ARG A 1192 63.02 35.64 17.82
N ILE A 1193 64.18 35.49 17.19
CA ILE A 1193 64.99 34.28 17.31
C ILE A 1193 65.71 34.30 18.66
N LEU A 1194 65.67 33.21 19.40
CA LEU A 1194 66.47 32.96 20.60
C LEU A 1194 67.50 31.88 20.28
N VAL A 1195 68.74 32.06 20.75
CA VAL A 1195 69.80 31.05 20.66
C VAL A 1195 70.31 30.79 22.07
N ASN A 1196 70.18 29.56 22.55
CA ASN A 1196 70.40 29.16 23.95
C ASN A 1196 69.69 30.10 24.94
N GLY A 1197 68.43 30.45 24.65
CA GLY A 1197 67.61 31.39 25.45
C GLY A 1197 67.96 32.88 25.28
N ALA A 1198 69.07 33.23 24.62
CA ALA A 1198 69.44 34.63 24.39
C ALA A 1198 68.73 35.21 23.16
N VAL A 1199 67.90 36.23 23.36
CA VAL A 1199 67.17 36.95 22.29
C VAL A 1199 68.14 37.62 21.32
N GLN A 1200 68.01 37.28 20.03
CA GLN A 1200 68.82 37.82 18.94
C GLN A 1200 68.15 39.02 18.27
N LYS A 1201 68.97 39.91 17.67
CA LYS A 1201 68.47 41.04 16.88
C LYS A 1201 67.87 40.54 15.56
N THR A 1202 66.60 40.19 15.62
CA THR A 1202 65.86 39.58 14.52
C THR A 1202 65.26 40.64 13.59
N ALA A 1203 65.22 40.34 12.30
CA ALA A 1203 64.35 41.00 11.34
C ALA A 1203 63.34 39.98 10.83
N PHE A 1204 62.07 40.38 10.80
CA PHE A 1204 61.00 39.69 10.11
C PHE A 1204 61.18 39.87 8.59
N GLU A 1205 61.04 38.79 7.82
CA GLU A 1205 61.06 38.82 6.35
C GLU A 1205 59.70 38.35 5.82
N SER A 1206 59.14 37.27 6.38
CA SER A 1206 57.75 36.83 6.17
C SER A 1206 57.29 35.95 7.34
N SER A 1207 56.01 35.55 7.34
CA SER A 1207 55.46 34.60 8.32
C SER A 1207 56.09 33.20 8.27
N ALA A 1208 56.97 32.95 7.30
CA ALA A 1208 57.76 31.73 7.16
C ALA A 1208 59.27 31.96 7.31
N ARG A 1209 59.75 33.19 7.52
CA ARG A 1209 61.19 33.52 7.48
C ARG A 1209 61.64 34.66 8.39
N LEU A 1210 62.64 34.39 9.22
CA LEU A 1210 63.30 35.34 10.12
C LEU A 1210 64.82 35.38 9.90
N ILE A 1211 65.41 36.58 10.06
CA ILE A 1211 66.85 36.80 9.94
C ILE A 1211 67.45 37.29 11.27
N GLY A 1212 68.22 36.44 11.94
CA GLY A 1212 69.02 36.77 13.11
C GLY A 1212 70.28 37.55 12.72
N LYS A 1213 70.25 38.89 12.87
CA LYS A 1213 71.38 39.77 12.57
C LYS A 1213 72.49 39.56 13.61
N LYS A 1214 73.70 39.22 13.15
CA LYS A 1214 74.89 38.81 13.93
C LYS A 1214 74.82 37.43 14.59
N ALA A 1215 73.64 36.81 14.75
CA ALA A 1215 73.49 35.49 15.36
C ALA A 1215 74.34 34.38 14.68
N GLY A 1216 74.48 34.44 13.35
CA GLY A 1216 75.32 33.49 12.59
C GLY A 1216 76.82 33.51 12.94
N LYS A 1217 77.31 34.52 13.68
CA LYS A 1217 78.68 34.54 14.23
C LYS A 1217 78.85 33.67 15.47
N ILE A 1218 77.82 33.60 16.31
CA ILE A 1218 77.91 33.04 17.67
C ILE A 1218 77.39 31.62 17.74
N ILE A 1219 76.47 31.24 16.85
CA ILE A 1219 75.82 29.93 16.86
C ILE A 1219 76.75 28.80 16.37
N LYS A 1220 76.73 27.69 17.09
CA LYS A 1220 77.55 26.48 16.92
C LYS A 1220 76.66 25.23 16.84
N ALA A 1221 77.22 24.14 16.31
CA ALA A 1221 76.56 22.84 16.31
C ALA A 1221 76.12 22.46 17.74
N GLY A 1222 74.84 22.10 17.90
CA GLY A 1222 74.26 21.74 19.20
C GLY A 1222 73.58 22.89 19.95
N ASP A 1223 73.67 24.14 19.48
CA ASP A 1223 72.93 25.26 20.08
C ASP A 1223 71.42 25.12 19.84
N ARG A 1224 70.63 25.41 20.88
CA ARG A 1224 69.16 25.37 20.85
C ARG A 1224 68.60 26.68 20.31
N VAL A 1225 67.81 26.60 19.26
CA VAL A 1225 67.17 27.76 18.61
C VAL A 1225 65.67 27.70 18.85
N LYS A 1226 65.09 28.83 19.24
CA LYS A 1226 63.64 29.03 19.28
C LYS A 1226 63.25 30.29 18.51
N VAL A 1227 61.99 30.38 18.13
CA VAL A 1227 61.34 31.64 17.77
C VAL A 1227 60.29 31.95 18.83
N ARG A 1228 60.26 33.19 19.32
CA ARG A 1228 59.17 33.74 20.12
C ARG A 1228 58.47 34.83 19.36
N ASN A 1229 57.16 34.72 19.15
CA ASN A 1229 56.33 35.76 18.52
C ASN A 1229 56.12 36.95 19.47
N SER A 1230 55.52 38.03 18.97
CA SER A 1230 55.21 39.24 19.75
C SER A 1230 54.15 39.03 20.83
N ASP A 1231 53.25 38.07 20.62
CA ASP A 1231 52.27 37.57 21.60
C ASP A 1231 52.91 36.74 22.75
N GLY A 1232 54.20 36.39 22.63
CA GLY A 1232 54.93 35.60 23.61
C GLY A 1232 54.95 34.08 23.35
N THR A 1233 54.22 33.56 22.36
CA THR A 1233 54.24 32.14 21.99
C THR A 1233 55.63 31.72 21.49
N GLU A 1234 56.09 30.52 21.87
CA GLU A 1234 57.42 29.99 21.52
C GLU A 1234 57.36 28.70 20.70
N SER A 1235 58.27 28.59 19.73
CA SER A 1235 58.52 27.33 19.03
C SER A 1235 59.12 26.26 19.94
N ALA A 1236 59.01 25.01 19.49
CA ALA A 1236 59.87 23.94 19.98
C ALA A 1236 61.36 24.31 19.79
N GLU A 1237 62.24 23.68 20.59
CA GLU A 1237 63.68 23.86 20.45
C GLU A 1237 64.21 23.12 19.22
N PHE A 1238 64.68 23.88 18.23
CA PHE A 1238 65.41 23.35 17.09
C PHE A 1238 66.90 23.30 17.43
N ILE A 1239 67.51 22.12 17.46
CA ILE A 1239 68.96 22.00 17.66
C ILE A 1239 69.66 22.30 16.34
N TYR A 1240 70.46 23.37 16.30
CA TYR A 1240 71.18 23.77 15.09
C TYR A 1240 72.30 22.78 14.76
N THR A 1241 72.15 22.12 13.62
CA THR A 1241 73.21 21.38 12.91
C THR A 1241 73.76 22.27 11.76
N PRO A 1242 75.09 22.34 11.53
CA PRO A 1242 75.73 23.40 10.75
C PRO A 1242 75.25 23.65 9.31
#